data_AF-A0AAD2JGX9-F1
#
_entry.id   AF-A0AAD2JGX9-F1
#
_cell.length_a   1.000
_cell.length_b   1.000
_cell.length_c   1.000
_cell.angle_alpha   90.00
_cell.angle_beta   90.00
_cell.angle_gamma   90.00
#
_symmetry.space_group_name_H-M   'P 1'
#
loop_
_entity.id
_entity.type
_entity.pdbx_description
1 polymer ?
#
loop_
_entity_poly.entity_id
_entity_poly.type
_entity_poly.pdbx_seq_one_letter_code
_entity_poly.pdbx_strand_id
1 'polypeptide(L)'
;MGSDNDTITRRRHNNVATNNSTYVASGGAWNSPVRNPKGKKKKKRRNSDDDIPFVQLFAQVGITLLAVSIALWLAYQAFSSFRPPAKDSGSLQFELDDDDDFSNPETPEEPKSLTDALKSLISDSEQEKQTEEPTYPPLPTFMLSESSKWDPYGLAETFSGSEDAFWKASKGLRQLFADTYGGENPARMLLDKGMTTFFESIDGKVPEDIAHTACRFQRAQNEDRPLRLAFAGYSVTAGRGNYFHQSFPFQLQRTLEKVVRLAGVEQGLEVRNAAIGGAPAFPYAFCFENFLGPNPDVISWDYSMNEAGGVPEGLEAYVRHMIATYTKDNMSVPKLIVKDTHMAPMRRRVLHEYANLVPDSVVLHTDPATKPFLERYEEYRPIGFQDWRKFGAPHGAPGQAAHHPALKEHELLGWILAMHFLTALEYKMMAGSNLSCLTEKTLPKLPPPVSDKLTNTTNPIYDPVLFGHKVSADEWKINPIQCGTTFQPILKGDLSELVVNGSIAEDLDALLPKSQYYYNQGWVLDMSEGIKAAMRKLSTYEDNLGFIDSKEAYYGLFESPHLNLLLPYSGRGKGEGDGEEKGNLQPGQEANNWFESIILCQVNEQREDNECDFGRDVGVSIGGVNVTDISPYMMEMGGTTYLGKKVCSHIPIPNGAVLTSHNTLAGKADLELDQMGLLVEVFVTNKHIVHAKQACSISHVVWEEKLI
;
A
#
# COMPACT_ATOMS: atom_id res chain seq x y z
N MET A 1 2.96 -51.93 49.36
CA MET A 1 2.93 -53.41 49.27
C MET A 1 1.79 -53.74 48.32
N GLY A 2 1.90 -54.35 47.13
CA GLY A 2 2.98 -54.79 46.21
C GLY A 2 2.36 -54.79 44.79
N SER A 3 3.15 -54.60 43.73
CA SER A 3 3.58 -55.63 42.73
C SER A 3 2.42 -56.34 42.00
N ASP A 4 2.41 -56.67 40.72
CA ASP A 4 3.25 -56.47 39.53
C ASP A 4 2.50 -57.16 38.36
N ASN A 5 2.87 -56.82 37.12
CA ASN A 5 2.73 -57.60 35.86
C ASN A 5 1.33 -57.92 35.27
N ASP A 6 1.10 -57.56 33.99
CA ASP A 6 1.33 -58.52 32.90
C ASP A 6 1.28 -57.98 31.44
N THR A 7 2.30 -58.42 30.70
CA THR A 7 2.48 -58.80 29.28
C THR A 7 1.49 -58.48 28.13
N ILE A 8 2.06 -57.75 27.14
CA ILE A 8 2.11 -57.92 25.66
C ILE A 8 1.32 -59.08 25.01
N THR A 9 0.50 -58.76 23.98
CA THR A 9 0.37 -59.58 22.76
C THR A 9 0.14 -58.74 21.48
N ARG A 10 0.97 -59.03 20.46
CA ARG A 10 0.89 -58.58 19.06
C ARG A 10 -0.42 -59.04 18.38
N ARG A 11 -1.02 -58.19 17.54
CA ARG A 11 -1.86 -58.65 16.41
C ARG A 11 -1.62 -57.82 15.15
N ARG A 12 -1.62 -58.56 14.03
CA ARG A 12 -1.27 -58.20 12.66
C ARG A 12 -2.28 -57.26 12.01
N HIS A 13 -1.79 -56.27 11.27
CA HIS A 13 -2.56 -55.52 10.27
C HIS A 13 -2.66 -56.33 8.98
N ASN A 14 -3.89 -56.49 8.46
CA ASN A 14 -4.17 -56.85 7.08
C ASN A 14 -4.49 -55.56 6.31
N ASN A 15 -3.80 -55.39 5.19
CA ASN A 15 -4.04 -54.38 4.18
C ASN A 15 -5.29 -54.74 3.36
N VAL A 16 -6.19 -53.78 3.15
CA VAL A 16 -7.14 -53.76 2.03
C VAL A 16 -6.93 -52.45 1.29
N ALA A 17 -6.62 -52.58 0.00
CA ALA A 17 -6.35 -51.53 -0.94
C ALA A 17 -7.64 -50.87 -1.43
N THR A 18 -7.61 -49.55 -1.60
CA THR A 18 -8.48 -48.82 -2.53
C THR A 18 -7.63 -47.83 -3.30
N ASN A 19 -7.89 -47.81 -4.61
CA ASN A 19 -7.08 -47.23 -5.68
C ASN A 19 -7.05 -45.70 -5.63
N ASN A 20 -5.84 -45.13 -5.75
CA ASN A 20 -5.64 -43.74 -6.10
C ASN A 20 -5.50 -43.60 -7.62
N SER A 21 -6.26 -42.66 -8.18
CA SER A 21 -6.11 -42.19 -9.55
C SER A 21 -4.87 -41.30 -9.63
N THR A 22 -4.02 -41.59 -10.60
CA THR A 22 -2.81 -40.84 -10.93
C THR A 22 -3.15 -39.70 -11.88
N TYR A 23 -3.02 -38.46 -11.42
CA TYR A 23 -2.74 -37.33 -12.30
C TYR A 23 -1.25 -37.33 -12.63
N VAL A 24 -0.94 -37.49 -13.91
CA VAL A 24 0.42 -37.45 -14.46
C VAL A 24 0.80 -35.98 -14.66
N ALA A 25 1.70 -35.47 -13.81
CA ALA A 25 2.46 -34.26 -14.09
C ALA A 25 3.81 -34.67 -14.68
N SER A 26 4.01 -34.38 -15.97
CA SER A 26 5.25 -34.58 -16.69
C SER A 26 6.31 -33.57 -16.24
N GLY A 27 7.20 -33.98 -15.34
CA GLY A 27 8.43 -33.26 -15.03
C GLY A 27 9.49 -33.51 -16.10
N GLY A 28 9.81 -32.49 -16.89
CA GLY A 28 10.92 -32.49 -17.82
C GLY A 28 12.25 -32.38 -17.08
N ALA A 29 13.07 -33.43 -17.16
CA ALA A 29 14.44 -33.43 -16.67
C ALA A 29 15.33 -32.55 -17.56
N TRP A 30 15.82 -31.44 -17.01
CA TRP A 30 16.87 -30.63 -17.63
C TRP A 30 18.24 -31.23 -17.29
N ASN A 31 18.88 -31.83 -18.30
CA ASN A 31 20.28 -32.21 -18.25
C ASN A 31 21.15 -30.95 -18.17
N SER A 32 21.84 -30.78 -17.04
CA SER A 32 22.85 -29.73 -16.87
C SER A 32 24.12 -30.08 -17.68
N PRO A 33 24.70 -29.14 -18.45
CA PRO A 33 25.95 -29.38 -19.16
C PRO A 33 27.14 -29.38 -18.20
N VAL A 34 27.95 -30.45 -18.29
CA VAL A 34 29.25 -30.59 -17.64
C VAL A 34 30.17 -29.44 -18.09
N ARG A 35 30.44 -28.49 -17.19
CA ARG A 35 31.41 -27.41 -17.42
C ARG A 35 32.83 -27.88 -17.14
N ASN A 36 33.68 -27.77 -18.16
CA ASN A 36 35.12 -27.97 -18.09
C ASN A 36 35.79 -27.04 -17.05
N PRO A 37 36.80 -27.52 -16.29
CA PRO A 37 37.52 -26.72 -15.31
C PRO A 37 38.45 -25.73 -16.03
N LYS A 38 38.08 -24.44 -16.07
CA LYS A 38 38.98 -23.36 -16.50
C LYS A 38 40.06 -23.14 -15.44
N GLY A 39 41.31 -23.12 -15.90
CA GLY A 39 42.51 -23.04 -15.06
C GLY A 39 42.55 -21.84 -14.12
N LYS A 40 42.94 -22.12 -12.87
CA LYS A 40 43.22 -21.12 -11.82
C LYS A 40 44.44 -20.28 -12.22
N LYS A 41 44.23 -19.02 -12.62
CA LYS A 41 45.31 -18.02 -12.62
C LYS A 41 45.59 -17.61 -11.17
N LYS A 42 46.80 -17.93 -10.68
CA LYS A 42 47.30 -17.46 -9.38
C LYS A 42 47.30 -15.93 -9.35
N LYS A 43 46.42 -15.34 -8.52
CA LYS A 43 46.49 -13.92 -8.14
C LYS A 43 47.79 -13.71 -7.34
N LYS A 44 48.69 -12.89 -7.87
CA LYS A 44 49.90 -12.43 -7.20
C LYS A 44 49.46 -11.54 -6.03
N ARG A 45 49.76 -11.94 -4.78
CA ARG A 45 49.63 -11.06 -3.61
C ARG A 45 50.51 -9.83 -3.86
N ARG A 46 49.91 -8.63 -3.86
CA ARG A 46 50.65 -7.37 -3.73
C ARG A 46 51.10 -7.27 -2.27
N ASN A 47 52.37 -6.93 -2.07
CA ASN A 47 52.91 -6.60 -0.75
C ASN A 47 52.22 -5.32 -0.24
N SER A 48 51.91 -5.28 1.05
CA SER A 48 51.24 -4.17 1.74
C SER A 48 52.14 -2.95 2.00
N ASP A 49 53.34 -2.91 1.43
CA ASP A 49 54.33 -1.86 1.69
C ASP A 49 54.40 -0.80 0.57
N ASP A 50 53.56 -0.92 -0.46
CA ASP A 50 53.50 0.01 -1.61
C ASP A 50 52.26 0.95 -1.57
N ASP A 51 51.49 0.97 -0.48
CA ASP A 51 50.32 1.84 -0.38
C ASP A 51 50.76 3.31 -0.19
N ILE A 52 50.53 4.10 -1.24
CA ILE A 52 50.78 5.55 -1.27
C ILE A 52 49.96 6.20 -0.13
N PRO A 53 50.57 6.98 0.77
CA PRO A 53 49.86 7.64 1.86
C PRO A 53 48.64 8.42 1.34
N PHE A 54 47.51 8.34 2.05
CA PHE A 54 46.25 8.97 1.65
C PHE A 54 46.41 10.45 1.24
N VAL A 55 47.27 11.20 1.94
CA VAL A 55 47.57 12.62 1.64
C VAL A 55 48.20 12.79 0.25
N GLN A 56 49.05 11.86 -0.17
CA GLN A 56 49.72 11.88 -1.47
C GLN A 56 48.77 11.47 -2.60
N LEU A 57 47.86 10.52 -2.34
CA LEU A 57 46.78 10.17 -3.25
C LEU A 57 45.78 11.35 -3.40
N PHE A 58 45.38 11.98 -2.30
CA PHE A 58 44.50 13.14 -2.28
C PHE A 58 45.11 14.33 -3.04
N ALA A 59 46.39 14.61 -2.83
CA ALA A 59 47.11 15.65 -3.57
C ALA A 59 47.24 15.31 -5.07
N GLN A 60 47.51 14.05 -5.44
CA GLN A 60 47.55 13.63 -6.84
C GLN A 60 46.19 13.79 -7.52
N VAL A 61 45.10 13.38 -6.86
CA VAL A 61 43.73 13.54 -7.38
C VAL A 61 43.38 15.02 -7.49
N GLY A 62 43.67 15.83 -6.47
CA GLY A 62 43.43 17.27 -6.49
C GLY A 62 44.18 18.01 -7.61
N ILE A 63 45.47 17.71 -7.81
CA ILE A 63 46.28 18.29 -8.90
C ILE A 63 45.76 17.84 -10.27
N THR A 64 45.37 16.57 -10.41
CA THR A 64 44.84 16.04 -11.67
C THR A 64 43.51 16.68 -12.02
N LEU A 65 42.60 16.82 -11.05
CA LEU A 65 41.32 17.52 -11.25
C LEU A 65 41.55 18.99 -11.60
N LEU A 66 42.44 19.70 -10.90
CA LEU A 66 42.78 21.09 -11.22
C LEU A 66 43.35 21.22 -12.64
N ALA A 67 44.24 20.32 -13.05
CA ALA A 67 44.80 20.32 -14.40
C ALA A 67 43.73 20.05 -15.48
N VAL A 68 42.81 19.13 -15.23
CA VAL A 68 41.66 18.86 -16.11
C VAL A 68 40.73 20.08 -16.19
N SER A 69 40.42 20.72 -15.06
CA SER A 69 39.60 21.95 -15.04
C SER A 69 40.27 23.09 -15.80
N ILE A 70 41.58 23.29 -15.66
CA ILE A 70 42.34 24.29 -16.42
C ILE A 70 42.33 23.94 -17.91
N ALA A 71 42.55 22.67 -18.28
CA ALA A 71 42.54 22.23 -19.66
C ALA A 71 41.16 22.41 -20.31
N LEU A 72 40.07 22.09 -19.60
CA LEU A 72 38.70 22.30 -20.06
C LEU A 72 38.36 23.78 -20.17
N TRP A 73 38.82 24.62 -19.24
CA TRP A 73 38.63 26.07 -19.32
C TRP A 73 39.38 26.68 -20.52
N LEU A 74 40.63 26.25 -20.76
CA LEU A 74 41.40 26.66 -21.94
C LEU A 74 40.76 26.17 -23.25
N ALA A 75 40.26 24.93 -23.27
CA ALA A 75 39.52 24.39 -24.41
C ALA A 75 38.22 25.18 -24.65
N TYR A 76 37.48 25.53 -23.59
CA TYR A 76 36.28 26.36 -23.67
C TYR A 76 36.58 27.77 -24.20
N GLN A 77 37.65 28.42 -23.71
CA GLN A 77 38.11 29.71 -24.24
C GLN A 77 38.46 29.61 -25.74
N ALA A 78 39.16 28.55 -26.14
CA ALA A 78 39.50 28.31 -27.55
C ALA A 78 38.29 27.99 -28.43
N PHE A 79 37.27 27.31 -27.90
CA PHE A 79 36.03 27.01 -28.63
C PHE A 79 35.06 28.20 -28.68
N SER A 80 34.98 29.01 -27.62
CA SER A 80 34.10 30.18 -27.56
C SER A 80 34.48 31.29 -28.55
N SER A 81 35.73 31.27 -29.04
CA SER A 81 36.22 32.16 -30.10
C SER A 81 35.89 31.67 -31.52
N PHE A 82 35.36 30.45 -31.67
CA PHE A 82 34.79 29.92 -32.91
C PHE A 82 33.28 29.72 -32.74
N ARG A 83 32.47 30.73 -33.07
CA ARG A 83 31.02 30.56 -33.27
C ARG A 83 30.75 30.18 -34.73
N PRO A 84 30.50 28.91 -35.08
CA PRO A 84 29.79 28.61 -36.32
C PRO A 84 28.29 28.95 -36.17
N PRO A 85 27.59 29.25 -37.26
CA PRO A 85 26.15 29.48 -37.24
C PRO A 85 25.40 28.19 -36.90
N ALA A 86 24.35 28.33 -36.09
CA ALA A 86 23.55 27.23 -35.57
C ALA A 86 22.96 26.36 -36.68
N LYS A 87 23.13 25.04 -36.55
CA LYS A 87 22.34 24.02 -37.24
C LYS A 87 21.75 23.08 -36.19
N ASP A 88 20.45 22.81 -36.37
CA ASP A 88 19.64 21.88 -35.60
C ASP A 88 20.34 20.53 -35.38
N SER A 89 20.44 20.10 -34.12
CA SER A 89 20.92 18.78 -33.74
C SER A 89 19.75 17.92 -33.26
N GLY A 90 19.48 16.86 -34.03
CA GLY A 90 18.54 15.80 -33.67
C GLY A 90 18.96 15.05 -32.40
N SER A 91 17.94 14.54 -31.70
CA SER A 91 18.02 13.81 -30.45
C SER A 91 18.64 12.42 -30.64
N LEU A 92 19.67 12.11 -29.85
CA LEU A 92 20.17 10.75 -29.61
C LEU A 92 19.14 10.00 -28.75
N GLN A 93 18.59 8.90 -29.26
CA GLN A 93 17.88 7.90 -28.46
C GLN A 93 18.89 6.97 -27.79
N PHE A 94 18.79 6.84 -26.47
CA PHE A 94 19.40 5.75 -25.70
C PHE A 94 18.31 4.68 -25.50
N GLU A 95 18.50 3.50 -26.09
CA GLU A 95 17.77 2.30 -25.72
C GLU A 95 18.30 1.81 -24.37
N LEU A 96 17.41 1.65 -23.39
CA LEU A 96 17.67 0.91 -22.16
C LEU A 96 16.67 -0.24 -22.10
N ASP A 97 17.23 -1.43 -21.93
CA ASP A 97 16.54 -2.70 -21.74
C ASP A 97 15.67 -2.64 -20.47
N ASP A 98 14.36 -2.45 -20.65
CA ASP A 98 13.36 -2.86 -19.67
C ASP A 98 13.08 -4.36 -19.94
N ASP A 99 13.63 -5.22 -19.08
CA ASP A 99 13.39 -6.67 -19.07
C ASP A 99 11.93 -6.98 -18.66
N ASP A 100 11.00 -6.76 -19.59
CA ASP A 100 9.69 -7.42 -19.62
C ASP A 100 9.66 -8.33 -20.87
N ASP A 101 10.00 -9.60 -20.66
CA ASP A 101 9.98 -10.68 -21.66
C ASP A 101 8.54 -10.99 -22.10
N PHE A 102 8.00 -10.15 -22.98
CA PHE A 102 6.82 -10.43 -23.78
C PHE A 102 7.23 -10.63 -25.24
N SER A 103 7.03 -11.86 -25.70
CA SER A 103 7.18 -12.30 -27.08
C SER A 103 6.64 -11.29 -28.10
N ASN A 104 7.54 -10.77 -28.95
CA ASN A 104 7.21 -9.97 -30.13
C ASN A 104 6.11 -10.65 -30.97
N PRO A 105 4.98 -10.01 -31.26
CA PRO A 105 4.11 -10.44 -32.35
C PRO A 105 4.83 -10.25 -33.69
N GLU A 106 4.67 -11.23 -34.57
CA GLU A 106 5.27 -11.28 -35.90
C GLU A 106 5.08 -9.95 -36.66
N THR A 107 6.21 -9.33 -37.03
CA THR A 107 6.26 -8.20 -37.97
C THR A 107 5.61 -8.60 -39.29
N PRO A 108 4.62 -7.85 -39.83
CA PRO A 108 4.05 -8.12 -41.14
C PRO A 108 5.10 -7.99 -42.23
N GLU A 109 5.12 -8.94 -43.18
CA GLU A 109 6.02 -8.93 -44.33
C GLU A 109 5.90 -7.62 -45.12
N GLU A 110 7.04 -6.96 -45.37
CA GLU A 110 7.13 -5.77 -46.23
C GLU A 110 6.60 -6.06 -47.64
N PRO A 111 5.68 -5.23 -48.17
CA PRO A 111 5.25 -5.37 -49.55
C PRO A 111 6.40 -5.04 -50.51
N LYS A 112 6.73 -6.03 -51.35
CA LYS A 112 7.66 -5.89 -52.47
C LYS A 112 7.04 -4.92 -53.49
N SER A 113 7.75 -3.84 -53.79
CA SER A 113 7.49 -2.84 -54.86
C SER A 113 6.55 -1.68 -54.48
N LEU A 114 7.17 -0.55 -54.10
CA LEU A 114 6.56 0.78 -53.94
C LEU A 114 5.78 1.23 -55.20
N THR A 115 6.18 0.72 -56.36
CA THR A 115 5.56 1.02 -57.66
C THR A 115 4.22 0.34 -57.91
N ASP A 116 3.93 -0.78 -57.24
CA ASP A 116 2.64 -1.47 -57.37
C ASP A 116 1.61 -0.92 -56.36
N ALA A 117 2.07 -0.48 -55.19
CA ALA A 117 1.23 0.26 -54.23
C ALA A 117 0.74 1.60 -54.79
N LEU A 118 1.61 2.36 -55.48
CA LEU A 118 1.26 3.65 -56.08
C LEU A 118 0.28 3.55 -57.26
N LYS A 119 0.28 2.45 -58.01
CA LYS A 119 -0.69 2.25 -59.11
C LYS A 119 -2.09 1.90 -58.62
N SER A 120 -2.22 1.27 -57.45
CA SER A 120 -3.52 1.03 -56.83
C SER A 120 -4.16 2.32 -56.28
N LEU A 121 -3.34 3.26 -55.80
CA LEU A 121 -3.81 4.51 -55.20
C LEU A 121 -4.30 5.55 -56.21
N ILE A 122 -3.84 5.49 -57.46
CA ILE A 122 -4.16 6.48 -58.50
C ILE A 122 -5.40 6.07 -59.31
N SER A 123 -5.83 4.79 -59.25
CA SER A 123 -6.99 4.29 -60.00
C SER A 123 -8.35 4.56 -59.31
N ASP A 124 -8.36 4.94 -58.03
CA ASP A 124 -9.59 5.06 -57.23
C ASP A 124 -9.99 6.51 -56.92
N SER A 125 -9.28 7.52 -57.44
CA SER A 125 -9.44 8.92 -57.01
C SER A 125 -10.46 9.76 -57.79
N GLU A 126 -11.30 9.18 -58.65
CA GLU A 126 -12.32 9.95 -59.40
C GLU A 126 -13.74 9.35 -59.33
N GLN A 127 -14.08 8.69 -58.22
CA GLN A 127 -15.48 8.64 -57.80
C GLN A 127 -15.69 9.65 -56.68
N GLU A 128 -16.47 10.68 -56.99
CA GLU A 128 -17.06 11.65 -56.07
C GLU A 128 -17.95 10.86 -55.07
N LYS A 129 -17.29 10.22 -54.10
CA LYS A 129 -17.90 9.44 -53.03
C LYS A 129 -18.63 10.46 -52.17
N GLN A 130 -19.96 10.53 -52.33
CA GLN A 130 -20.84 11.14 -51.34
C GLN A 130 -20.34 10.68 -49.97
N THR A 131 -19.79 11.62 -49.22
CA THR A 131 -19.28 11.40 -47.88
C THR A 131 -20.52 11.22 -47.03
N GLU A 132 -21.11 10.02 -47.05
CA GLU A 132 -22.02 9.60 -46.00
C GLU A 132 -21.27 9.87 -44.71
N GLU A 133 -21.73 10.87 -43.94
CA GLU A 133 -21.21 11.12 -42.61
C GLU A 133 -21.18 9.76 -41.90
N PRO A 134 -20.01 9.28 -41.46
CA PRO A 134 -19.90 7.96 -40.88
C PRO A 134 -20.89 7.89 -39.72
N THR A 135 -21.95 7.11 -39.92
CA THR A 135 -23.03 7.01 -38.93
C THR A 135 -22.44 6.28 -37.74
N TYR A 136 -22.18 7.05 -36.68
CA TYR A 136 -21.61 6.53 -35.45
C TYR A 136 -22.51 5.39 -34.94
N PRO A 137 -21.96 4.20 -34.63
CA PRO A 137 -22.76 3.16 -34.04
C PRO A 137 -23.31 3.70 -32.71
N PRO A 138 -24.63 3.64 -32.45
CA PRO A 138 -25.19 4.15 -31.20
C PRO A 138 -24.53 3.47 -30.00
N LEU A 139 -24.47 4.17 -28.87
CA LEU A 139 -24.07 3.54 -27.61
C LEU A 139 -25.10 2.46 -27.24
N PRO A 140 -24.65 1.29 -26.74
CA PRO A 140 -25.58 0.27 -26.29
C PRO A 140 -26.46 0.81 -25.16
N THR A 141 -27.74 0.45 -25.18
CA THR A 141 -28.63 0.66 -24.03
C THR A 141 -28.41 -0.46 -23.03
N PHE A 142 -28.12 -0.09 -21.79
CA PHE A 142 -27.86 -1.02 -20.71
C PHE A 142 -29.13 -1.24 -19.87
N MET A 143 -29.39 -2.51 -19.53
CA MET A 143 -30.37 -2.84 -18.50
C MET A 143 -29.71 -2.57 -17.14
N LEU A 144 -30.26 -1.64 -16.39
CA LEU A 144 -29.77 -1.26 -15.06
C LEU A 144 -30.39 -2.18 -14.01
N SER A 145 -29.64 -2.52 -12.96
CA SER A 145 -30.19 -3.28 -11.84
C SER A 145 -31.14 -2.45 -10.97
N GLU A 146 -31.83 -3.09 -10.04
CA GLU A 146 -32.71 -2.40 -9.07
C GLU A 146 -31.94 -1.42 -8.17
N SER A 147 -30.62 -1.60 -8.00
CA SER A 147 -29.78 -0.68 -7.23
C SER A 147 -29.74 0.72 -7.86
N SER A 148 -29.90 0.84 -9.18
CA SER A 148 -29.85 2.13 -9.89
C SER A 148 -31.02 3.04 -9.56
N LYS A 149 -32.08 2.54 -8.91
CA LYS A 149 -33.15 3.39 -8.37
C LYS A 149 -32.65 4.31 -7.25
N TRP A 150 -31.54 3.94 -6.64
CA TRP A 150 -30.91 4.66 -5.53
C TRP A 150 -29.57 5.29 -5.92
N ASP A 151 -29.24 5.34 -7.22
CA ASP A 151 -28.15 6.20 -7.69
C ASP A 151 -28.59 7.69 -7.68
N PRO A 152 -27.69 8.66 -7.93
CA PRO A 152 -28.06 10.08 -7.91
C PRO A 152 -29.13 10.47 -8.94
N TYR A 153 -29.27 9.71 -10.03
CA TYR A 153 -30.28 9.97 -11.06
C TYR A 153 -31.64 9.44 -10.61
N GLY A 154 -31.69 8.20 -10.10
CA GLY A 154 -32.91 7.60 -9.55
C GLY A 154 -33.45 8.40 -8.35
N LEU A 155 -32.57 8.88 -7.47
CA LEU A 155 -32.99 9.74 -6.36
C LEU A 155 -33.59 11.07 -6.86
N ALA A 156 -32.97 11.68 -7.87
CA ALA A 156 -33.48 12.91 -8.49
C ALA A 156 -34.81 12.73 -9.25
N GLU A 157 -35.15 11.52 -9.70
CA GLU A 157 -36.48 11.22 -10.25
C GLU A 157 -37.56 11.22 -9.17
N THR A 158 -37.24 10.78 -7.96
CA THR A 158 -38.18 10.75 -6.83
C THR A 158 -38.42 12.11 -6.19
N PHE A 159 -37.46 13.03 -6.32
CA PHE A 159 -37.49 14.32 -5.67
C PHE A 159 -37.32 15.46 -6.66
N SER A 160 -38.37 16.29 -6.80
CA SER A 160 -38.26 17.57 -7.50
C SER A 160 -37.42 18.52 -6.64
N GLY A 161 -36.11 18.56 -6.92
CA GLY A 161 -35.15 19.41 -6.21
C GLY A 161 -35.63 20.84 -6.03
N SER A 162 -35.24 21.45 -4.90
CA SER A 162 -35.37 22.90 -4.70
C SER A 162 -34.48 23.64 -5.72
N GLU A 163 -34.81 24.89 -6.07
CA GLU A 163 -33.98 25.74 -6.94
C GLU A 163 -32.76 26.34 -6.19
N ASP A 164 -32.41 25.81 -5.02
CA ASP A 164 -31.24 26.25 -4.27
C ASP A 164 -29.91 25.84 -4.93
N ALA A 165 -28.84 26.47 -4.44
CA ALA A 165 -27.50 26.33 -5.01
C ALA A 165 -26.98 24.88 -4.94
N PHE A 166 -27.35 24.12 -3.91
CA PHE A 166 -26.93 22.72 -3.76
C PHE A 166 -27.53 21.87 -4.87
N TRP A 167 -28.86 21.87 -5.02
CA TRP A 167 -29.54 21.04 -6.04
C TRP A 167 -29.12 21.41 -7.47
N LYS A 168 -28.90 22.70 -7.75
CA LYS A 168 -28.37 23.15 -9.04
C LYS A 168 -26.96 22.59 -9.30
N ALA A 169 -26.10 22.58 -8.29
CA ALA A 169 -24.75 22.03 -8.40
C ALA A 169 -24.79 20.51 -8.58
N SER A 170 -25.62 19.80 -7.81
CA SER A 170 -25.80 18.34 -7.91
C SER A 170 -26.32 17.92 -9.29
N LYS A 171 -27.32 18.64 -9.82
CA LYS A 171 -27.82 18.44 -11.19
C LYS A 171 -26.72 18.68 -12.23
N GLY A 172 -25.94 19.74 -12.07
CA GLY A 172 -24.80 20.02 -12.95
C GLY A 172 -23.75 18.91 -12.92
N LEU A 173 -23.50 18.33 -11.75
CA LEU A 173 -22.54 17.24 -11.58
C LEU A 173 -23.01 15.95 -12.28
N ARG A 174 -24.30 15.58 -12.10
CA ARG A 174 -24.94 14.49 -12.86
C ARG A 174 -24.86 14.68 -14.36
N GLN A 175 -25.16 15.88 -14.84
CA GLN A 175 -25.13 16.18 -16.27
C GLN A 175 -23.71 16.05 -16.81
N LEU A 176 -22.72 16.58 -16.10
CA LEU A 176 -21.32 16.48 -16.51
C LEU A 176 -20.84 15.03 -16.56
N PHE A 177 -21.20 14.20 -15.58
CA PHE A 177 -20.89 12.77 -15.59
C PHE A 177 -21.57 12.07 -16.78
N ALA A 178 -22.85 12.33 -17.02
CA ALA A 178 -23.58 11.80 -18.17
C ALA A 178 -22.94 12.21 -19.49
N ASP A 179 -22.67 13.49 -19.71
CA ASP A 179 -22.09 14.01 -20.95
C ASP A 179 -20.69 13.42 -21.21
N THR A 180 -19.89 13.26 -20.16
CA THR A 180 -18.54 12.71 -20.25
C THR A 180 -18.55 11.24 -20.68
N TYR A 181 -19.52 10.46 -20.21
CA TYR A 181 -19.57 9.01 -20.39
C TYR A 181 -20.67 8.52 -21.35
N GLY A 182 -21.19 9.42 -22.19
CA GLY A 182 -22.03 9.06 -23.34
C GLY A 182 -23.54 9.05 -23.07
N GLY A 183 -23.99 9.80 -22.09
CA GLY A 183 -25.38 9.98 -21.69
C GLY A 183 -25.72 9.32 -20.36
N GLU A 184 -26.95 9.53 -19.90
CA GLU A 184 -27.40 9.08 -18.58
C GLU A 184 -27.39 7.56 -18.42
N ASN A 185 -27.92 6.81 -19.39
CA ASN A 185 -27.99 5.34 -19.28
C ASN A 185 -26.60 4.68 -19.17
N PRO A 186 -25.59 5.04 -20.01
CA PRO A 186 -24.20 4.65 -19.80
C PRO A 186 -23.62 5.05 -18.45
N ALA A 187 -23.84 6.30 -18.00
CA ALA A 187 -23.34 6.78 -16.72
C ALA A 187 -23.91 6.00 -15.54
N ARG A 188 -25.22 5.72 -15.53
CA ARG A 188 -25.87 4.89 -14.51
C ARG A 188 -25.36 3.45 -14.53
N MET A 189 -25.09 2.90 -15.71
CA MET A 189 -24.48 1.57 -15.82
C MET A 189 -23.07 1.53 -15.21
N LEU A 190 -22.28 2.59 -15.35
CA LEU A 190 -20.97 2.69 -14.70
C LEU A 190 -21.08 2.66 -13.17
N LEU A 191 -22.13 3.26 -12.59
CA LEU A 191 -22.39 3.19 -11.15
C LEU A 191 -22.82 1.77 -10.76
N ASP A 192 -23.73 1.18 -11.52
CA ASP A 192 -24.30 -0.16 -11.27
C ASP A 192 -23.26 -1.28 -11.36
N LYS A 193 -22.35 -1.22 -12.33
CA LYS A 193 -21.30 -2.24 -12.53
C LYS A 193 -19.96 -1.89 -11.92
N GLY A 194 -19.69 -0.61 -11.73
CA GLY A 194 -18.42 -0.11 -11.20
C GLY A 194 -18.36 -0.16 -9.68
N MET A 195 -19.46 -0.49 -9.00
CA MET A 195 -19.51 -0.55 -7.55
C MET A 195 -20.38 -1.69 -7.05
N THR A 196 -20.05 -2.23 -5.88
CA THR A 196 -20.89 -3.16 -5.14
C THR A 196 -21.13 -2.62 -3.74
N THR A 197 -22.40 -2.59 -3.32
CA THR A 197 -22.83 -2.34 -1.94
C THR A 197 -23.39 -3.65 -1.34
N PHE A 198 -23.59 -3.69 -0.02
CA PHE A 198 -24.01 -4.91 0.70
C PHE A 198 -25.42 -4.86 1.26
N PHE A 199 -26.11 -3.74 1.09
CA PHE A 199 -27.49 -3.55 1.55
C PHE A 199 -28.38 -3.30 0.34
N GLU A 200 -29.43 -4.11 0.23
CA GLU A 200 -30.48 -3.91 -0.74
C GLU A 200 -31.59 -3.04 -0.13
N SER A 201 -32.29 -2.30 -0.98
CA SER A 201 -33.49 -1.58 -0.56
C SER A 201 -34.60 -2.57 -0.22
N ILE A 202 -35.08 -2.52 1.02
CA ILE A 202 -36.22 -3.31 1.49
C ILE A 202 -37.45 -2.40 1.53
N ASP A 203 -38.52 -2.78 0.83
CA ASP A 203 -39.81 -2.08 0.78
C ASP A 203 -39.73 -0.62 0.29
N GLY A 204 -38.82 -0.33 -0.64
CA GLY A 204 -38.63 1.01 -1.19
C GLY A 204 -38.04 2.01 -0.18
N LYS A 205 -37.46 1.53 0.92
CA LYS A 205 -36.68 2.36 1.85
C LYS A 205 -35.29 2.61 1.28
N VAL A 206 -34.72 3.75 1.66
CA VAL A 206 -33.35 4.10 1.31
C VAL A 206 -32.40 3.02 1.84
N PRO A 207 -31.48 2.51 0.99
CA PRO A 207 -30.44 1.58 1.41
C PRO A 207 -29.66 2.07 2.62
N GLU A 208 -29.35 1.14 3.52
CA GLU A 208 -28.70 1.45 4.80
C GLU A 208 -27.32 2.11 4.59
N ASP A 209 -26.56 1.68 3.59
CA ASP A 209 -25.24 2.24 3.26
C ASP A 209 -25.30 3.73 2.86
N ILE A 210 -26.35 4.14 2.15
CA ILE A 210 -26.60 5.54 1.79
C ILE A 210 -26.92 6.36 3.05
N ALA A 211 -27.77 5.82 3.94
CA ALA A 211 -28.15 6.49 5.17
C ALA A 211 -26.96 6.69 6.13
N HIS A 212 -26.12 5.66 6.30
CA HIS A 212 -24.90 5.79 7.10
C HIS A 212 -23.89 6.76 6.49
N THR A 213 -23.70 6.72 5.16
CA THR A 213 -22.83 7.69 4.47
C THR A 213 -23.36 9.12 4.66
N ALA A 214 -24.68 9.34 4.60
CA ALA A 214 -25.33 10.63 4.85
C ALA A 214 -25.09 11.13 6.28
N CYS A 215 -25.13 10.23 7.26
CA CYS A 215 -24.84 10.54 8.66
C CYS A 215 -23.41 11.00 8.91
N ARG A 216 -22.43 10.52 8.13
CA ARG A 216 -21.05 11.03 8.20
C ARG A 216 -20.96 12.49 7.80
N PHE A 217 -21.66 12.89 6.73
CA PHE A 217 -21.75 14.29 6.33
C PHE A 217 -22.48 15.15 7.37
N GLN A 218 -23.56 14.65 7.97
CA GLN A 218 -24.26 15.36 9.05
C GLN A 218 -23.35 15.56 10.26
N ARG A 219 -22.57 14.55 10.65
CA ARG A 219 -21.61 14.66 11.73
C ARG A 219 -20.50 15.66 11.43
N ALA A 220 -19.87 15.57 10.25
CA ALA A 220 -18.82 16.51 9.86
C ALA A 220 -19.32 17.97 9.90
N GLN A 221 -20.56 18.21 9.46
CA GLN A 221 -21.23 19.50 9.60
C GLN A 221 -21.43 19.89 11.07
N ASN A 222 -21.97 18.99 11.90
CA ASN A 222 -22.25 19.28 13.31
C ASN A 222 -20.98 19.57 14.12
N GLU A 223 -19.85 18.95 13.73
CA GLU A 223 -18.55 19.10 14.36
C GLU A 223 -17.71 20.24 13.75
N ASP A 224 -18.25 21.00 12.80
CA ASP A 224 -17.58 22.09 12.06
C ASP A 224 -16.18 21.71 11.56
N ARG A 225 -16.08 20.58 10.87
CA ARG A 225 -14.82 20.04 10.35
C ARG A 225 -15.01 19.48 8.93
N PRO A 226 -13.92 19.30 8.15
CA PRO A 226 -14.06 18.65 6.86
C PRO A 226 -14.48 17.18 7.03
N LEU A 227 -15.11 16.62 6.00
CA LEU A 227 -15.23 15.17 5.88
C LEU A 227 -13.84 14.62 5.52
N ARG A 228 -13.33 13.72 6.36
CA ARG A 228 -11.96 13.19 6.25
C ARG A 228 -11.95 11.88 5.48
N LEU A 229 -11.31 11.89 4.32
CA LEU A 229 -11.16 10.74 3.45
C LEU A 229 -9.70 10.30 3.44
N ALA A 230 -9.38 9.19 4.10
CA ALA A 230 -8.04 8.65 4.13
C ALA A 230 -7.91 7.48 3.17
N PHE A 231 -6.88 7.49 2.34
CA PHE A 231 -6.67 6.48 1.31
C PHE A 231 -5.39 5.72 1.58
N ALA A 232 -5.56 4.43 1.90
CA ALA A 232 -4.51 3.43 1.95
C ALA A 232 -4.57 2.55 0.71
N GLY A 233 -3.39 2.14 0.22
CA GLY A 233 -3.32 1.29 -0.94
C GLY A 233 -1.93 1.20 -1.53
N TYR A 234 -1.89 0.65 -2.73
CA TYR A 234 -0.68 0.39 -3.49
C TYR A 234 -0.36 1.49 -4.52
N SER A 235 0.34 1.11 -5.59
CA SER A 235 0.71 1.99 -6.70
C SER A 235 -0.50 2.62 -7.42
N VAL A 236 -1.64 1.93 -7.46
CA VAL A 236 -2.89 2.45 -8.03
C VAL A 236 -3.38 3.64 -7.22
N THR A 237 -3.66 3.45 -5.92
CA THR A 237 -4.10 4.57 -5.06
C THR A 237 -3.07 5.70 -4.98
N ALA A 238 -1.77 5.39 -4.99
CA ALA A 238 -0.71 6.40 -5.05
C ALA A 238 -0.74 7.23 -6.37
N GLY A 239 -1.30 6.68 -7.45
CA GLY A 239 -1.37 7.34 -8.76
C GLY A 239 -0.12 7.13 -9.62
N ARG A 240 0.60 6.01 -9.47
CA ARG A 240 1.83 5.74 -10.23
C ARG A 240 1.59 5.84 -11.74
N GLY A 241 2.49 6.53 -12.44
CA GLY A 241 2.36 6.88 -13.86
C GLY A 241 1.64 8.21 -14.11
N ASN A 242 1.03 8.83 -13.10
CA ASN A 242 0.33 10.12 -13.22
C ASN A 242 0.95 11.13 -12.24
N TYR A 243 0.51 12.39 -12.29
CA TYR A 243 0.81 13.31 -11.18
C TYR A 243 0.03 12.87 -9.94
N PHE A 244 0.60 13.06 -8.75
CA PHE A 244 -0.03 12.64 -7.49
C PHE A 244 -1.44 13.22 -7.32
N HIS A 245 -1.62 14.51 -7.64
CA HIS A 245 -2.91 15.22 -7.61
C HIS A 245 -3.92 14.77 -8.69
N GLN A 246 -3.52 13.84 -9.57
CA GLN A 246 -4.39 13.21 -10.57
C GLN A 246 -4.84 11.80 -10.16
N SER A 247 -4.33 11.25 -9.06
CA SER A 247 -4.80 9.98 -8.51
C SER A 247 -6.29 10.06 -8.14
N PHE A 248 -6.97 8.91 -8.18
CA PHE A 248 -8.43 8.87 -7.98
C PHE A 248 -8.91 9.45 -6.63
N PRO A 249 -8.14 9.43 -5.51
CA PRO A 249 -8.50 10.15 -4.30
C PRO A 249 -8.67 11.66 -4.52
N PHE A 250 -7.77 12.30 -5.26
CA PHE A 250 -7.86 13.74 -5.54
C PHE A 250 -8.85 14.06 -6.67
N GLN A 251 -9.10 13.12 -7.59
CA GLN A 251 -10.19 13.26 -8.56
C GLN A 251 -11.55 13.25 -7.87
N LEU A 252 -11.75 12.39 -6.88
CA LEU A 252 -12.93 12.42 -6.01
C LEU A 252 -13.07 13.79 -5.32
N GLN A 253 -12.00 14.27 -4.68
CA GLN A 253 -12.01 15.58 -4.00
C GLN A 253 -12.43 16.69 -4.95
N ARG A 254 -11.72 16.84 -6.09
CA ARG A 254 -11.96 17.90 -7.08
C ARG A 254 -13.40 17.90 -7.58
N THR A 255 -13.95 16.71 -7.81
CA THR A 255 -15.28 16.51 -8.37
C THR A 255 -16.38 16.87 -7.35
N LEU A 256 -16.19 16.51 -6.08
CA LEU A 256 -17.26 16.54 -5.08
C LEU A 256 -17.21 17.76 -4.13
N GLU A 257 -16.03 18.35 -3.91
CA GLU A 257 -15.75 19.42 -2.93
C GLU A 257 -16.80 20.54 -2.91
N LYS A 258 -17.15 21.05 -4.09
CA LYS A 258 -18.09 22.18 -4.23
C LYS A 258 -19.48 21.82 -3.71
N VAL A 259 -19.97 20.63 -4.02
CA VAL A 259 -21.32 20.17 -3.63
C VAL A 259 -21.36 19.90 -2.13
N VAL A 260 -20.28 19.38 -1.55
CA VAL A 260 -20.14 19.14 -0.11
C VAL A 260 -20.24 20.43 0.70
N ARG A 261 -19.54 21.49 0.26
CA ARG A 261 -19.64 22.81 0.91
C ARG A 261 -21.04 23.39 0.83
N LEU A 262 -21.70 23.26 -0.32
CA LEU A 262 -23.09 23.69 -0.51
C LEU A 262 -24.08 22.89 0.34
N ALA A 263 -23.74 21.66 0.72
CA ALA A 263 -24.53 20.82 1.63
C ALA A 263 -24.30 21.13 3.12
N GLY A 264 -23.58 22.22 3.44
CA GLY A 264 -23.37 22.71 4.79
C GLY A 264 -22.15 22.12 5.52
N VAL A 265 -21.30 21.32 4.86
CA VAL A 265 -19.98 20.96 5.40
C VAL A 265 -18.99 22.04 4.98
N GLU A 266 -19.01 23.17 5.67
CA GLU A 266 -18.35 24.41 5.24
C GLU A 266 -16.85 24.24 4.98
N GLN A 267 -16.19 23.39 5.76
CA GLN A 267 -14.76 23.07 5.63
C GLN A 267 -14.43 22.19 4.42
N GLY A 268 -15.43 21.58 3.76
CA GLY A 268 -15.27 20.77 2.56
C GLY A 268 -14.77 19.34 2.82
N LEU A 269 -13.91 18.84 1.93
CA LEU A 269 -13.28 17.52 2.01
C LEU A 269 -11.78 17.64 2.31
N GLU A 270 -11.30 16.77 3.18
CA GLU A 270 -9.88 16.57 3.44
C GLU A 270 -9.48 15.19 2.90
N VAL A 271 -8.66 15.14 1.84
CA VAL A 271 -8.11 13.88 1.31
C VAL A 271 -6.70 13.67 1.83
N ARG A 272 -6.49 12.55 2.50
CA ARG A 272 -5.18 12.05 2.94
C ARG A 272 -4.82 10.83 2.12
N ASN A 273 -4.10 11.02 1.02
CA ASN A 273 -3.59 9.90 0.24
C ASN A 273 -2.23 9.47 0.82
N ALA A 274 -2.23 8.37 1.54
CA ALA A 274 -1.03 7.81 2.15
C ALA A 274 -0.64 6.46 1.52
N ALA A 275 -1.15 6.16 0.33
CA ALA A 275 -0.81 4.94 -0.39
C ALA A 275 0.67 4.91 -0.79
N ILE A 276 1.28 3.73 -0.69
CA ILE A 276 2.70 3.53 -0.96
C ILE A 276 2.84 2.44 -2.02
N GLY A 277 3.48 2.79 -3.14
CA GLY A 277 3.76 1.82 -4.19
C GLY A 277 4.68 0.72 -3.67
N GLY A 278 4.34 -0.55 -3.86
CA GLY A 278 5.22 -1.61 -3.37
C GLY A 278 5.06 -1.97 -1.88
N ALA A 279 4.01 -1.52 -1.18
CA ALA A 279 3.73 -1.95 0.21
C ALA A 279 2.51 -2.89 0.30
N PRO A 280 2.63 -4.09 0.90
CA PRO A 280 1.46 -4.92 1.22
C PRO A 280 0.60 -4.29 2.33
N ALA A 281 -0.58 -4.85 2.60
CA ALA A 281 -1.49 -4.31 3.61
C ALA A 281 -0.87 -4.27 5.01
N PHE A 282 0.02 -5.20 5.35
CA PHE A 282 0.75 -5.23 6.62
C PHE A 282 2.26 -5.14 6.38
N PRO A 283 2.99 -4.25 7.09
CA PRO A 283 2.62 -3.62 8.36
C PRO A 283 1.80 -2.33 8.27
N TYR A 284 1.48 -1.84 7.07
CA TYR A 284 0.80 -0.54 6.90
C TYR A 284 -0.48 -0.41 7.75
N ALA A 285 -1.32 -1.45 7.76
CA ALA A 285 -2.58 -1.50 8.49
C ALA A 285 -2.43 -1.66 10.01
N PHE A 286 -1.25 -2.05 10.51
CA PHE A 286 -0.96 -1.95 11.94
C PHE A 286 -0.76 -0.49 12.39
N CYS A 287 -0.42 0.39 11.44
CA CYS A 287 0.01 1.76 11.68
C CYS A 287 -1.01 2.77 11.15
N PHE A 288 -2.30 2.47 11.27
CA PHE A 288 -3.37 3.28 10.69
C PHE A 288 -3.30 4.75 11.07
N GLU A 289 -3.17 5.07 12.36
CA GLU A 289 -3.09 6.46 12.81
C GLU A 289 -1.82 7.16 12.30
N ASN A 290 -0.71 6.41 12.14
CA ASN A 290 0.55 6.95 11.63
C ASN A 290 0.41 7.43 10.19
N PHE A 291 -0.30 6.69 9.34
CA PHE A 291 -0.43 7.01 7.92
C PHE A 291 -1.70 7.78 7.56
N LEU A 292 -2.85 7.36 8.10
CA LEU A 292 -4.18 7.87 7.76
C LEU A 292 -4.64 8.98 8.70
N GLY A 293 -3.93 9.14 9.82
CA GLY A 293 -4.21 10.14 10.84
C GLY A 293 -5.41 9.76 11.70
N PRO A 294 -5.69 10.58 12.72
CA PRO A 294 -6.81 10.32 13.61
C PRO A 294 -8.15 10.59 12.92
N ASN A 295 -9.16 9.82 13.35
CA ASN A 295 -10.58 10.05 13.15
C ASN A 295 -10.99 10.28 11.68
N PRO A 296 -10.60 9.40 10.73
CA PRO A 296 -11.11 9.44 9.37
C PRO A 296 -12.61 9.10 9.36
N ASP A 297 -13.38 9.72 8.47
CA ASP A 297 -14.77 9.31 8.23
C ASP A 297 -14.84 8.16 7.22
N VAL A 298 -13.83 8.07 6.36
CA VAL A 298 -13.71 7.09 5.27
C VAL A 298 -12.26 6.63 5.18
N ILE A 299 -12.06 5.32 5.00
CA ILE A 299 -10.77 4.67 4.75
C ILE A 299 -10.88 3.83 3.47
N SER A 300 -9.82 3.79 2.66
CA SER A 300 -9.73 2.82 1.55
C SER A 300 -8.86 1.61 1.87
N TRP A 301 -9.04 0.54 1.10
CA TRP A 301 -8.17 -0.61 0.96
C TRP A 301 -7.97 -0.87 -0.53
N ASP A 302 -6.73 -0.88 -1.00
CA ASP A 302 -6.36 -1.15 -2.39
C ASP A 302 -5.04 -1.93 -2.44
N TYR A 303 -5.12 -3.18 -2.01
CA TYR A 303 -3.99 -4.12 -2.00
C TYR A 303 -4.26 -5.36 -2.86
N SER A 304 -5.35 -5.36 -3.61
CA SER A 304 -5.80 -6.49 -4.42
C SER A 304 -4.82 -6.90 -5.51
N MET A 305 -3.86 -6.05 -5.90
CA MET A 305 -2.82 -6.43 -6.85
C MET A 305 -1.75 -7.33 -6.25
N ASN A 306 -1.43 -7.16 -4.97
CA ASN A 306 -0.42 -7.96 -4.28
C ASN A 306 -1.02 -9.17 -3.58
N GLU A 307 -2.22 -9.00 -3.07
CA GLU A 307 -2.98 -10.08 -2.47
C GLU A 307 -3.76 -10.78 -3.57
N ALA A 308 -3.49 -12.05 -3.83
CA ALA A 308 -4.22 -12.81 -4.84
C ALA A 308 -5.72 -12.85 -4.49
N GLY A 309 -6.61 -12.79 -5.50
CA GLY A 309 -8.06 -12.76 -5.29
C GLY A 309 -8.65 -13.95 -4.51
N GLY A 310 -7.92 -15.06 -4.38
CA GLY A 310 -8.33 -16.22 -3.57
C GLY A 310 -8.02 -16.11 -2.07
N VAL A 311 -7.36 -15.03 -1.62
CA VAL A 311 -6.80 -14.88 -0.27
C VAL A 311 -7.50 -13.71 0.42
N PRO A 312 -8.60 -13.94 1.17
CA PRO A 312 -9.35 -12.89 1.86
C PRO A 312 -8.74 -12.45 3.21
N GLU A 313 -7.75 -13.17 3.72
CA GLU A 313 -7.17 -13.01 5.06
C GLU A 313 -6.63 -11.59 5.30
N GLY A 314 -5.89 -11.03 4.34
CA GLY A 314 -5.31 -9.69 4.46
C GLY A 314 -6.38 -8.60 4.54
N LEU A 315 -7.43 -8.70 3.72
CA LEU A 315 -8.59 -7.81 3.81
C LEU A 315 -9.31 -7.95 5.16
N GLU A 316 -9.57 -9.18 5.61
CA GLU A 316 -10.26 -9.37 6.88
C GLU A 316 -9.48 -8.80 8.06
N ALA A 317 -8.19 -9.12 8.17
CA ALA A 317 -7.32 -8.55 9.19
C ALA A 317 -7.37 -7.01 9.13
N TYR A 318 -7.27 -6.42 7.93
CA TYR A 318 -7.37 -4.97 7.75
C TYR A 318 -8.68 -4.38 8.31
N VAL A 319 -9.84 -4.99 7.99
CA VAL A 319 -11.15 -4.56 8.51
C VAL A 319 -11.19 -4.63 10.04
N ARG A 320 -10.68 -5.70 10.62
CA ARG A 320 -10.68 -5.88 12.08
C ARG A 320 -9.79 -4.85 12.77
N HIS A 321 -8.58 -4.61 12.26
CA HIS A 321 -7.69 -3.56 12.77
C HIS A 321 -8.29 -2.17 12.62
N MET A 322 -8.99 -1.91 11.51
CA MET A 322 -9.67 -0.63 11.28
C MET A 322 -10.73 -0.39 12.34
N ILE A 323 -11.61 -1.37 12.58
CA ILE A 323 -12.63 -1.30 13.63
C ILE A 323 -11.96 -1.12 14.99
N ALA A 324 -10.98 -1.96 15.32
CA ALA A 324 -10.32 -1.92 16.62
C ALA A 324 -9.56 -0.60 16.87
N THR A 325 -8.99 0.01 15.84
CA THR A 325 -8.24 1.27 15.96
C THR A 325 -9.17 2.44 16.15
N TYR A 326 -10.20 2.56 15.30
CA TYR A 326 -11.01 3.77 15.21
C TYR A 326 -12.29 3.74 16.06
N THR A 327 -12.52 2.71 16.87
CA THR A 327 -13.65 2.69 17.82
C THR A 327 -13.27 3.01 19.25
N LYS A 328 -11.96 3.11 19.57
CA LYS A 328 -11.42 3.19 20.94
C LYS A 328 -12.03 4.30 21.80
N ASP A 329 -12.43 5.43 21.21
CA ASP A 329 -12.93 6.60 21.94
C ASP A 329 -14.40 6.95 21.60
N ASN A 330 -15.27 5.94 21.49
CA ASN A 330 -16.67 6.09 21.02
C ASN A 330 -16.78 6.81 19.66
N MET A 331 -15.72 6.69 18.86
CA MET A 331 -15.70 7.17 17.50
C MET A 331 -16.41 6.14 16.61
N SER A 332 -17.10 6.63 15.57
CA SER A 332 -17.72 5.70 14.62
C SER A 332 -16.66 4.94 13.85
N VAL A 333 -16.98 3.70 13.50
CA VAL A 333 -16.23 2.97 12.49
C VAL A 333 -16.19 3.78 11.17
N PRO A 334 -15.02 4.02 10.55
CA PRO A 334 -14.94 4.68 9.26
C PRO A 334 -15.60 3.83 8.16
N LYS A 335 -16.13 4.50 7.12
CA LYS A 335 -16.59 3.83 5.91
C LYS A 335 -15.41 3.14 5.25
N LEU A 336 -15.60 1.93 4.74
CA LEU A 336 -14.55 1.23 3.99
C LEU A 336 -14.81 1.29 2.48
N ILE A 337 -13.82 1.76 1.71
CA ILE A 337 -13.78 1.67 0.24
C ILE A 337 -12.78 0.58 -0.13
N VAL A 338 -13.22 -0.51 -0.73
CA VAL A 338 -12.34 -1.60 -1.20
C VAL A 338 -12.19 -1.51 -2.70
N LYS A 339 -11.00 -1.20 -3.22
CA LYS A 339 -10.73 -1.33 -4.65
C LYS A 339 -10.20 -2.74 -4.92
N ASP A 340 -10.97 -3.55 -5.65
CA ASP A 340 -10.65 -4.96 -5.88
C ASP A 340 -10.49 -5.26 -7.38
N THR A 341 -9.23 -5.29 -7.84
CA THR A 341 -8.88 -5.60 -9.23
C THR A 341 -9.39 -6.97 -9.69
N HIS A 342 -9.58 -7.93 -8.77
CA HIS A 342 -9.90 -9.31 -9.13
C HIS A 342 -11.38 -9.67 -9.01
N MET A 343 -12.23 -8.74 -8.55
CA MET A 343 -13.65 -9.00 -8.23
C MET A 343 -13.84 -10.27 -7.37
N ALA A 344 -12.93 -10.49 -6.44
CA ALA A 344 -12.80 -11.72 -5.68
C ALA A 344 -14.09 -12.02 -4.88
N PRO A 345 -14.78 -13.15 -5.14
CA PRO A 345 -16.00 -13.49 -4.41
C PRO A 345 -15.78 -13.64 -2.91
N MET A 346 -14.61 -14.17 -2.49
CA MET A 346 -14.29 -14.38 -1.08
C MET A 346 -14.11 -13.07 -0.32
N ARG A 347 -13.52 -12.03 -0.94
CA ARG A 347 -13.40 -10.70 -0.34
C ARG A 347 -14.75 -10.04 -0.12
N ARG A 348 -15.63 -10.12 -1.13
CA ARG A 348 -17.02 -9.63 -1.01
C ARG A 348 -17.77 -10.36 0.09
N ARG A 349 -17.55 -11.67 0.24
CA ARG A 349 -18.16 -12.44 1.32
C ARG A 349 -17.68 -12.00 2.70
N VAL A 350 -16.38 -11.73 2.88
CA VAL A 350 -15.87 -11.12 4.12
C VAL A 350 -16.60 -9.81 4.40
N LEU A 351 -16.62 -8.88 3.45
CA LEU A 351 -17.28 -7.59 3.66
C LEU A 351 -18.78 -7.71 3.97
N HIS A 352 -19.48 -8.65 3.35
CA HIS A 352 -20.87 -8.95 3.66
C HIS A 352 -21.05 -9.43 5.11
N GLU A 353 -20.19 -10.32 5.62
CA GLU A 353 -20.26 -10.80 7.01
C GLU A 353 -19.93 -9.69 8.04
N TYR A 354 -19.15 -8.69 7.63
CA TYR A 354 -18.84 -7.49 8.44
C TYR A 354 -19.79 -6.31 8.18
N ALA A 355 -20.78 -6.45 7.31
CA ALA A 355 -21.66 -5.35 6.91
C ALA A 355 -22.39 -4.73 8.12
N ASN A 356 -22.74 -5.51 9.15
CA ASN A 356 -23.35 -4.95 10.36
C ASN A 356 -22.40 -4.07 11.20
N LEU A 357 -21.08 -4.21 11.02
CA LEU A 357 -20.06 -3.42 11.72
C LEU A 357 -19.51 -2.28 10.87
N VAL A 358 -19.56 -2.43 9.55
CA VAL A 358 -19.10 -1.44 8.57
C VAL A 358 -20.20 -1.23 7.52
N PRO A 359 -21.34 -0.63 7.90
CA PRO A 359 -22.61 -0.69 7.17
C PRO A 359 -22.62 0.02 5.83
N ASP A 360 -21.65 0.88 5.58
CA ASP A 360 -21.53 1.59 4.31
C ASP A 360 -20.30 1.18 3.51
N SER A 361 -19.78 -0.04 3.71
CA SER A 361 -18.69 -0.55 2.88
C SER A 361 -19.07 -0.62 1.40
N VAL A 362 -18.14 -0.22 0.52
CA VAL A 362 -18.31 -0.32 -0.93
C VAL A 362 -17.12 -1.02 -1.58
N VAL A 363 -17.36 -1.78 -2.65
CA VAL A 363 -16.30 -2.36 -3.48
C VAL A 363 -16.29 -1.70 -4.85
N LEU A 364 -15.15 -1.11 -5.22
CA LEU A 364 -14.94 -0.42 -6.48
C LEU A 364 -14.32 -1.37 -7.52
N HIS A 365 -14.93 -1.41 -8.71
CA HIS A 365 -14.53 -2.24 -9.84
C HIS A 365 -14.36 -1.39 -11.09
N THR A 366 -13.31 -1.64 -11.87
CA THR A 366 -13.11 -0.94 -13.15
C THR A 366 -13.53 -1.80 -14.33
N ASP A 367 -12.94 -2.98 -14.48
CA ASP A 367 -13.08 -3.86 -15.65
C ASP A 367 -14.53 -4.14 -16.09
N PRO A 368 -15.47 -4.55 -15.21
CA PRO A 368 -16.85 -4.83 -15.62
C PRO A 368 -17.59 -3.57 -16.11
N ALA A 369 -17.19 -2.39 -15.64
CA ALA A 369 -17.80 -1.11 -15.99
C ALA A 369 -17.25 -0.55 -17.31
N THR A 370 -15.95 -0.72 -17.57
CA THR A 370 -15.27 -0.10 -18.72
C THR A 370 -15.29 -0.96 -19.97
N LYS A 371 -15.29 -2.29 -19.83
CA LYS A 371 -15.20 -3.24 -20.95
C LYS A 371 -16.13 -2.92 -22.14
N PRO A 372 -17.44 -2.63 -21.95
CA PRO A 372 -18.34 -2.33 -23.07
C PRO A 372 -17.94 -1.11 -23.91
N PHE A 373 -17.18 -0.19 -23.35
CA PHE A 373 -16.71 1.01 -24.04
C PHE A 373 -15.33 0.83 -24.66
N LEU A 374 -14.42 0.17 -23.94
CA LEU A 374 -13.04 -0.06 -24.42
C LEU A 374 -12.96 -1.04 -25.58
N GLU A 375 -13.98 -1.88 -25.79
CA GLU A 375 -14.10 -2.74 -26.98
C GLU A 375 -14.47 -1.96 -28.26
N ARG A 376 -14.86 -0.69 -28.15
CA ARG A 376 -15.17 0.18 -29.30
C ARG A 376 -13.90 0.82 -29.86
N TYR A 377 -13.93 1.21 -31.14
CA TYR A 377 -12.88 2.07 -31.72
C TYR A 377 -12.81 3.40 -30.98
N GLU A 378 -11.60 3.95 -30.88
CA GLU A 378 -11.25 5.12 -30.08
C GLU A 378 -12.14 6.33 -30.38
N GLU A 379 -12.31 6.66 -31.66
CA GLU A 379 -13.13 7.76 -32.17
C GLU A 379 -14.62 7.61 -31.86
N TYR A 380 -15.07 6.40 -31.49
CA TYR A 380 -16.46 6.09 -31.13
C TYR A 380 -16.66 5.87 -29.63
N ARG A 381 -15.61 6.07 -28.83
CA ARG A 381 -15.70 6.07 -27.37
C ARG A 381 -16.20 7.42 -26.88
N PRO A 382 -17.03 7.47 -25.82
CA PRO A 382 -17.28 8.70 -25.08
C PRO A 382 -15.98 9.37 -24.65
N ILE A 383 -16.00 10.68 -24.43
CA ILE A 383 -14.81 11.49 -24.09
C ILE A 383 -14.09 10.93 -22.86
N GLY A 384 -14.82 10.41 -21.87
CA GLY A 384 -14.24 9.78 -20.68
C GLY A 384 -13.46 8.48 -20.93
N PHE A 385 -13.61 7.88 -22.11
CA PHE A 385 -12.94 6.63 -22.51
C PHE A 385 -11.93 6.82 -23.65
N GLN A 386 -11.79 8.04 -24.17
CA GLN A 386 -10.74 8.40 -25.12
C GLN A 386 -9.42 8.65 -24.37
N ASP A 387 -8.29 8.42 -25.02
CA ASP A 387 -6.95 8.46 -24.44
C ASP A 387 -6.82 7.54 -23.20
N TRP A 388 -7.53 6.39 -23.17
CA TRP A 388 -7.64 5.55 -21.97
C TRP A 388 -6.31 5.09 -21.37
N ARG A 389 -5.29 4.88 -22.22
CA ARG A 389 -3.95 4.43 -21.82
C ARG A 389 -2.93 5.58 -21.73
N LYS A 390 -3.37 6.82 -21.87
CA LYS A 390 -2.51 7.99 -21.78
C LYS A 390 -2.31 8.39 -20.34
N PHE A 391 -1.08 8.24 -19.88
CA PHE A 391 -0.65 8.67 -18.56
C PHE A 391 -0.65 10.19 -18.44
N GLY A 392 -0.96 10.67 -17.24
CA GLY A 392 -0.94 12.09 -16.93
C GLY A 392 0.47 12.65 -16.74
N ALA A 393 1.44 11.83 -16.32
CA ALA A 393 2.83 12.24 -16.18
C ALA A 393 3.54 12.32 -17.54
N PRO A 394 4.62 13.12 -17.67
CA PRO A 394 5.41 13.19 -18.89
C PRO A 394 5.95 11.82 -19.32
N HIS A 395 6.15 11.62 -20.63
CA HIS A 395 6.68 10.36 -21.15
C HIS A 395 8.03 10.00 -20.52
N GLY A 396 8.19 8.73 -20.16
CA GLY A 396 9.41 8.20 -19.51
C GLY A 396 9.41 8.36 -17.99
N ALA A 397 8.41 9.04 -17.41
CA ALA A 397 8.26 9.12 -15.96
C ALA A 397 8.08 7.72 -15.33
N PRO A 398 8.57 7.50 -14.09
CA PRO A 398 8.43 6.22 -13.43
C PRO A 398 6.95 5.85 -13.19
N GLY A 399 6.66 4.55 -13.24
CA GLY A 399 5.31 4.03 -12.97
C GLY A 399 4.36 4.02 -14.17
N GLN A 400 4.80 4.34 -15.38
CA GLN A 400 4.01 4.20 -16.61
C GLN A 400 4.00 2.73 -17.09
N ALA A 401 3.28 1.86 -16.39
CA ALA A 401 3.20 0.43 -16.69
C ALA A 401 1.78 0.00 -17.10
N ALA A 402 1.65 -1.02 -17.95
CA ALA A 402 0.35 -1.45 -18.49
C ALA A 402 -0.69 -1.87 -17.43
N HIS A 403 -0.22 -2.33 -16.27
CA HIS A 403 -1.05 -2.72 -15.14
C HIS A 403 -1.44 -1.53 -14.24
N HIS A 404 -0.85 -0.35 -14.43
CA HIS A 404 -1.25 0.87 -13.72
C HIS A 404 -2.35 1.61 -14.49
N PRO A 405 -3.37 2.15 -13.77
CA PRO A 405 -4.38 3.00 -14.37
C PRO A 405 -3.75 4.29 -14.89
N ALA A 406 -4.13 4.66 -16.10
CA ALA A 406 -3.77 5.96 -16.65
C ALA A 406 -4.74 7.04 -16.16
N LEU A 407 -4.60 8.27 -16.66
CA LEU A 407 -5.35 9.42 -16.14
C LEU A 407 -6.86 9.22 -16.20
N LYS A 408 -7.37 8.73 -17.33
CA LYS A 408 -8.82 8.54 -17.55
C LYS A 408 -9.44 7.47 -16.66
N GLU A 409 -8.66 6.45 -16.33
CA GLU A 409 -9.09 5.43 -15.38
C GLU A 409 -9.16 6.00 -13.96
N HIS A 410 -8.19 6.82 -13.55
CA HIS A 410 -8.28 7.55 -12.27
C HIS A 410 -9.45 8.53 -12.22
N GLU A 411 -9.73 9.25 -13.31
CA GLU A 411 -10.90 10.12 -13.41
C GLU A 411 -12.19 9.31 -13.22
N LEU A 412 -12.34 8.17 -13.91
CA LEU A 412 -13.52 7.32 -13.77
C LEU A 412 -13.70 6.80 -12.33
N LEU A 413 -12.63 6.32 -11.70
CA LEU A 413 -12.68 5.86 -10.31
C LEU A 413 -13.10 6.98 -9.36
N GLY A 414 -12.56 8.19 -9.57
CA GLY A 414 -12.96 9.39 -8.82
C GLY A 414 -14.42 9.75 -9.04
N TRP A 415 -14.93 9.64 -10.28
CA TRP A 415 -16.32 9.90 -10.63
C TRP A 415 -17.29 8.90 -10.02
N ILE A 416 -17.02 7.59 -10.10
CA ILE A 416 -17.88 6.55 -9.53
C ILE A 416 -18.05 6.79 -8.02
N LEU A 417 -16.95 7.07 -7.32
CA LEU A 417 -16.99 7.43 -5.90
C LEU A 417 -17.73 8.75 -5.66
N ALA A 418 -17.46 9.79 -6.45
CA ALA A 418 -18.10 11.10 -6.27
C ALA A 418 -19.62 11.02 -6.42
N MET A 419 -20.09 10.23 -7.39
CA MET A 419 -21.52 9.98 -7.58
C MET A 419 -22.12 9.15 -6.44
N HIS A 420 -21.40 8.18 -5.88
CA HIS A 420 -21.84 7.46 -4.67
C HIS A 420 -22.08 8.41 -3.50
N PHE A 421 -21.10 9.27 -3.23
CA PHE A 421 -21.20 10.25 -2.14
C PHE A 421 -22.25 11.33 -2.43
N LEU A 422 -22.46 11.68 -3.70
CA LEU A 422 -23.53 12.60 -4.11
C LEU A 422 -24.90 12.05 -3.73
N THR A 423 -25.17 10.76 -3.95
CA THR A 423 -26.43 10.13 -3.51
C THR A 423 -26.67 10.35 -2.01
N ALA A 424 -25.65 10.11 -1.19
CA ALA A 424 -25.74 10.26 0.27
C ALA A 424 -25.95 11.72 0.69
N LEU A 425 -25.29 12.67 0.02
CA LEU A 425 -25.51 14.10 0.23
C LEU A 425 -26.93 14.53 -0.13
N GLU A 426 -27.44 14.09 -1.28
CA GLU A 426 -28.81 14.40 -1.69
C GLU A 426 -29.83 13.80 -0.73
N TYR A 427 -29.60 12.57 -0.27
CA TYR A 427 -30.44 11.96 0.77
C TYR A 427 -30.40 12.74 2.09
N LYS A 428 -29.21 13.15 2.55
CA LYS A 428 -29.06 14.03 3.73
C LYS A 428 -29.89 15.30 3.57
N MET A 429 -29.79 15.96 2.41
CA MET A 429 -30.48 17.22 2.14
C MET A 429 -32.01 17.04 2.06
N MET A 430 -32.49 15.91 1.53
CA MET A 430 -33.92 15.56 1.54
C MET A 430 -34.45 15.24 2.93
N ALA A 431 -33.68 14.47 3.72
CA ALA A 431 -34.06 14.09 5.07
C ALA A 431 -34.03 15.29 6.03
N GLY A 432 -33.12 16.25 5.82
CA GLY A 432 -32.94 17.42 6.66
C GLY A 432 -32.75 17.01 8.13
N SER A 433 -33.52 17.63 9.03
CA SER A 433 -33.51 17.29 10.46
C SER A 433 -34.08 15.92 10.80
N ASN A 434 -34.75 15.24 9.85
CA ASN A 434 -35.33 13.91 10.07
C ASN A 434 -34.32 12.79 9.80
N LEU A 435 -33.08 13.09 9.41
CA LEU A 435 -32.03 12.10 9.26
C LEU A 435 -31.69 11.49 10.63
N SER A 436 -32.16 10.28 10.87
CA SER A 436 -31.90 9.54 12.11
C SER A 436 -30.54 8.87 12.04
N CYS A 437 -29.52 9.52 12.61
CA CYS A 437 -28.20 8.93 12.75
C CYS A 437 -28.10 8.11 14.03
N LEU A 438 -27.71 6.84 13.88
CA LEU A 438 -27.45 5.97 15.01
C LEU A 438 -26.32 6.57 15.85
N THR A 439 -26.59 6.80 17.13
CA THR A 439 -25.53 7.10 18.10
C THR A 439 -24.97 5.77 18.56
N GLU A 440 -23.90 5.32 17.92
CA GLU A 440 -23.16 4.12 18.36
C GLU A 440 -22.66 4.36 19.79
N LYS A 441 -23.27 3.71 20.78
CA LYS A 441 -22.87 3.83 22.20
C LYS A 441 -22.09 2.62 22.71
N THR A 442 -22.02 1.55 21.94
CA THR A 442 -21.34 0.32 22.35
C THR A 442 -20.25 -0.02 21.36
N LEU A 443 -19.03 -0.18 21.87
CA LEU A 443 -17.90 -0.72 21.12
C LEU A 443 -18.34 -1.99 20.39
N PRO A 444 -18.15 -2.08 19.06
CA PRO A 444 -18.53 -3.26 18.32
C PRO A 444 -17.72 -4.46 18.78
N LYS A 445 -18.42 -5.55 19.10
CA LYS A 445 -17.78 -6.84 19.34
C LYS A 445 -17.37 -7.44 18.01
N LEU A 446 -16.11 -7.83 17.86
CA LEU A 446 -15.67 -8.48 16.64
C LEU A 446 -16.17 -9.93 16.59
N PRO A 447 -16.71 -10.40 15.45
CA PRO A 447 -17.11 -11.79 15.30
C PRO A 447 -15.88 -12.71 15.21
N PRO A 448 -16.05 -14.04 15.25
CA PRO A 448 -15.01 -14.96 14.83
C PRO A 448 -14.53 -14.69 13.40
N PRO A 449 -13.24 -14.91 13.09
CA PRO A 449 -12.73 -14.71 11.75
C PRO A 449 -13.49 -15.54 10.70
N VAL A 450 -13.81 -14.91 9.58
CA VAL A 450 -14.64 -15.43 8.49
C VAL A 450 -13.80 -16.26 7.53
N SER A 451 -12.57 -15.82 7.23
CA SER A 451 -11.58 -16.45 6.35
C SER A 451 -11.50 -17.96 6.52
N ASP A 452 -11.64 -18.43 7.75
CA ASP A 452 -11.47 -19.82 8.17
C ASP A 452 -12.61 -20.72 7.75
N LYS A 453 -13.83 -20.18 7.82
CA LYS A 453 -15.00 -20.85 7.25
C LYS A 453 -14.88 -20.95 5.73
N LEU A 454 -14.12 -20.05 5.11
CA LEU A 454 -13.95 -19.98 3.65
C LEU A 454 -12.83 -20.90 3.14
N THR A 455 -11.73 -21.03 3.88
CA THR A 455 -10.57 -21.84 3.44
C THR A 455 -10.69 -23.32 3.75
N ASN A 456 -11.66 -23.75 4.58
CA ASN A 456 -11.93 -25.14 4.93
C ASN A 456 -10.68 -25.88 5.45
N THR A 457 -9.80 -25.17 6.15
CA THR A 457 -8.61 -25.74 6.77
C THR A 457 -9.00 -26.37 8.11
N THR A 458 -8.54 -27.59 8.38
CA THR A 458 -8.90 -28.33 9.60
C THR A 458 -8.17 -27.82 10.84
N ASN A 459 -7.08 -27.08 10.65
CA ASN A 459 -6.28 -26.42 11.70
C ASN A 459 -5.81 -25.07 11.17
N PRO A 460 -6.67 -24.05 11.10
CA PRO A 460 -6.21 -22.73 10.74
C PRO A 460 -5.14 -22.24 11.71
N ILE A 461 -4.00 -21.85 11.15
CA ILE A 461 -2.95 -21.16 11.91
C ILE A 461 -3.40 -19.71 12.02
N TYR A 462 -4.07 -19.40 13.13
CA TYR A 462 -4.43 -18.04 13.48
C TYR A 462 -3.24 -17.34 14.12
N ASP A 463 -2.88 -16.19 13.57
CA ASP A 463 -2.08 -15.24 14.29
C ASP A 463 -3.01 -14.27 15.06
N PRO A 464 -2.98 -14.28 16.40
CA PRO A 464 -3.82 -13.41 17.20
C PRO A 464 -3.57 -11.92 16.93
N VAL A 465 -2.41 -11.54 16.40
CA VAL A 465 -2.14 -10.13 16.13
C VAL A 465 -2.95 -9.62 14.94
N LEU A 466 -3.21 -10.46 13.92
CA LEU A 466 -4.01 -10.09 12.74
C LEU A 466 -5.52 -10.21 12.98
N PHE A 467 -5.91 -11.26 13.69
CA PHE A 467 -7.33 -11.64 13.82
C PHE A 467 -7.89 -11.36 15.21
N GLY A 468 -7.08 -10.93 16.16
CA GLY A 468 -7.45 -10.72 17.55
C GLY A 468 -7.46 -12.00 18.37
N HIS A 469 -7.76 -11.81 19.65
CA HIS A 469 -7.85 -12.85 20.66
C HIS A 469 -9.30 -13.25 20.90
N LYS A 470 -9.51 -14.55 21.08
CA LYS A 470 -10.81 -15.09 21.42
C LYS A 470 -11.14 -14.78 22.88
N VAL A 471 -12.19 -13.98 23.12
CA VAL A 471 -12.70 -13.66 24.47
C VAL A 471 -13.78 -14.67 24.88
N SER A 472 -14.67 -15.02 23.97
CA SER A 472 -15.70 -16.05 24.16
C SER A 472 -15.96 -16.82 22.86
N ALA A 473 -16.98 -17.67 22.81
CA ALA A 473 -17.30 -18.44 21.60
C ALA A 473 -17.57 -17.54 20.38
N ASP A 474 -18.27 -16.42 20.61
CA ASP A 474 -18.76 -15.51 19.57
C ASP A 474 -18.14 -14.11 19.66
N GLU A 475 -17.16 -13.91 20.55
CA GLU A 475 -16.57 -12.59 20.81
C GLU A 475 -15.06 -12.65 20.70
N TRP A 476 -14.54 -11.73 19.89
CA TRP A 476 -13.12 -11.53 19.67
C TRP A 476 -12.74 -10.07 19.93
N LYS A 477 -11.49 -9.86 20.28
CA LYS A 477 -10.95 -8.52 20.55
C LYS A 477 -9.54 -8.42 20.02
N ILE A 478 -9.24 -7.31 19.33
CA ILE A 478 -7.86 -6.95 18.98
C ILE A 478 -7.30 -6.11 20.14
N ASN A 479 -6.14 -6.52 20.64
CA ASN A 479 -5.40 -5.75 21.62
C ASN A 479 -4.95 -4.40 21.03
N PRO A 480 -4.77 -3.35 21.84
CA PRO A 480 -4.20 -2.11 21.36
C PRO A 480 -2.84 -2.35 20.72
N ILE A 481 -2.70 -1.89 19.49
CA ILE A 481 -1.45 -1.92 18.75
C ILE A 481 -0.91 -0.50 18.64
N GLN A 482 0.39 -0.40 18.81
CA GLN A 482 1.17 0.80 18.52
C GLN A 482 2.17 0.49 17.41
N CYS A 483 2.64 1.53 16.73
CA CYS A 483 3.56 1.39 15.62
C CYS A 483 4.56 2.55 15.57
N GLY A 484 5.82 2.22 15.26
CA GLY A 484 6.83 3.12 14.72
C GLY A 484 7.17 2.71 13.28
N THR A 485 7.23 3.67 12.36
CA THR A 485 7.57 3.42 10.95
C THR A 485 8.53 4.48 10.40
N THR A 486 9.32 4.12 9.40
CA THR A 486 10.13 5.05 8.59
C THR A 486 9.49 5.39 7.24
N PHE A 487 8.34 4.79 6.91
CA PHE A 487 7.70 5.01 5.62
C PHE A 487 6.96 6.34 5.61
N GLN A 488 7.13 7.12 4.55
CA GLN A 488 6.41 8.39 4.38
C GLN A 488 5.14 8.20 3.54
N PRO A 489 4.06 8.97 3.82
CA PRO A 489 3.98 10.05 4.81
C PRO A 489 3.77 9.55 6.25
N ILE A 490 4.47 10.18 7.21
CA ILE A 490 4.28 9.94 8.65
C ILE A 490 3.53 11.13 9.27
N LEU A 491 2.35 10.88 9.83
CA LEU A 491 1.58 11.85 10.61
C LEU A 491 1.87 11.75 12.12
N LYS A 492 2.25 10.55 12.58
CA LYS A 492 2.60 10.24 13.97
C LYS A 492 3.44 8.96 14.02
N GLY A 493 4.27 8.80 15.05
CA GLY A 493 4.95 7.54 15.35
C GLY A 493 6.05 7.25 14.34
N ASP A 494 6.99 8.18 14.22
CA ASP A 494 8.22 7.98 13.49
C ASP A 494 9.09 6.96 14.24
N LEU A 495 9.67 5.99 13.53
CA LEU A 495 10.51 4.96 14.15
C LEU A 495 11.73 5.57 14.86
N SER A 496 12.25 6.70 14.38
CA SER A 496 13.36 7.42 15.01
C SER A 496 13.04 7.88 16.43
N GLU A 497 11.77 8.14 16.76
CA GLU A 497 11.33 8.50 18.12
C GLU A 497 11.51 7.34 19.12
N LEU A 498 11.62 6.10 18.63
CA LEU A 498 11.83 4.91 19.45
C LEU A 498 13.32 4.59 19.63
N VAL A 499 14.20 5.15 18.79
CA VAL A 499 15.63 4.84 18.80
C VAL A 499 16.31 5.53 19.97
N VAL A 500 16.86 4.73 20.89
CA VAL A 500 17.62 5.23 22.04
C VAL A 500 19.10 5.37 21.69
N ASN A 501 19.66 4.40 20.98
CA ASN A 501 21.03 4.43 20.47
C ASN A 501 21.23 3.37 19.36
N GLY A 502 22.42 3.37 18.77
CA GLY A 502 22.83 2.38 17.76
C GLY A 502 22.57 2.82 16.32
N SER A 503 21.87 3.94 16.11
CA SER A 503 21.76 4.58 14.79
C SER A 503 22.82 5.66 14.57
N ILE A 504 23.10 5.97 13.30
CA ILE A 504 23.97 7.06 12.87
C ILE A 504 23.45 7.69 11.58
N ALA A 505 23.80 8.96 11.35
CA ALA A 505 23.58 9.65 10.08
C ALA A 505 22.11 9.74 9.66
N GLU A 506 21.23 9.92 10.65
CA GLU A 506 19.79 10.19 10.46
C GLU A 506 19.55 11.58 9.86
N ASP A 507 20.48 12.52 10.08
CA ASP A 507 20.48 13.86 9.52
C ASP A 507 20.98 13.93 8.07
N LEU A 508 21.52 12.83 7.53
CA LEU A 508 21.98 12.76 6.16
C LEU A 508 20.87 12.30 5.21
N ASP A 509 20.69 13.06 4.13
CA ASP A 509 19.79 12.74 3.02
C ASP A 509 19.98 11.28 2.55
N ALA A 510 18.89 10.51 2.65
CA ALA A 510 18.85 9.11 2.26
C ALA A 510 19.02 8.87 0.75
N LEU A 511 18.94 9.91 -0.08
CA LEU A 511 19.27 9.82 -1.52
C LEU A 511 20.78 9.85 -1.79
N LEU A 512 21.58 10.32 -0.83
CA LEU A 512 23.03 10.38 -0.99
C LEU A 512 23.67 9.01 -0.77
N PRO A 513 24.71 8.64 -1.54
CA PRO A 513 25.40 7.38 -1.34
C PRO A 513 26.11 7.38 0.03
N LYS A 514 25.75 6.42 0.88
CA LYS A 514 26.39 6.23 2.19
C LYS A 514 27.51 5.20 2.07
N SER A 515 28.71 5.57 2.55
CA SER A 515 29.87 4.67 2.47
C SER A 515 29.77 3.56 3.51
N GLN A 516 30.48 2.46 3.28
CA GLN A 516 30.62 1.33 4.20
C GLN A 516 31.01 1.77 5.64
N TYR A 517 31.73 2.89 5.78
CA TYR A 517 32.10 3.44 7.06
C TYR A 517 30.88 3.70 7.96
N TYR A 518 29.81 4.31 7.44
CA TYR A 518 28.61 4.63 8.24
C TYR A 518 27.96 3.36 8.79
N TYR A 519 27.79 2.35 7.94
CA TYR A 519 27.21 1.07 8.31
C TYR A 519 28.04 0.33 9.37
N ASN A 520 29.37 0.47 9.35
CA ASN A 520 30.24 -0.10 10.38
C ASN A 520 30.19 0.67 11.71
N GLN A 521 29.60 1.87 11.76
CA GLN A 521 29.50 2.67 12.98
C GLN A 521 28.12 2.57 13.65
N GLY A 522 27.09 2.24 12.89
CA GLY A 522 25.70 2.24 13.36
C GLY A 522 24.75 1.67 12.32
N TRP A 523 23.50 1.50 12.72
CA TRP A 523 22.39 1.34 11.80
C TRP A 523 22.13 2.67 11.10
N VAL A 524 22.03 2.63 9.78
CA VAL A 524 21.95 3.83 8.96
C VAL A 524 20.55 3.96 8.38
N LEU A 525 19.87 5.07 8.63
CA LEU A 525 18.61 5.38 7.94
C LEU A 525 18.91 5.61 6.46
N ASP A 526 18.48 4.73 5.57
CA ASP A 526 18.84 4.78 4.16
C ASP A 526 17.68 4.26 3.28
N MET A 527 17.90 4.24 1.96
CA MET A 527 17.05 3.58 0.97
C MET A 527 17.87 2.59 0.14
N SER A 528 17.23 1.56 -0.41
CA SER A 528 17.90 0.69 -1.39
C SER A 528 18.22 1.42 -2.69
N GLU A 529 19.19 0.89 -3.43
CA GLU A 529 19.61 1.45 -4.71
C GLU A 529 18.47 1.53 -5.73
N GLY A 530 17.56 0.55 -5.74
CA GLY A 530 16.38 0.56 -6.60
C GLY A 530 15.45 1.74 -6.29
N ILE A 531 15.17 1.98 -5.01
CA ILE A 531 14.35 3.11 -4.58
C ILE A 531 15.08 4.45 -4.82
N LYS A 532 16.37 4.54 -4.50
CA LYS A 532 17.19 5.74 -4.81
C LYS A 532 17.21 6.06 -6.31
N ALA A 533 17.32 5.04 -7.16
CA ALA A 533 17.28 5.24 -8.61
C ALA A 533 15.91 5.77 -9.05
N ALA A 534 14.82 5.19 -8.55
CA ALA A 534 13.46 5.65 -8.82
C ALA A 534 13.23 7.10 -8.35
N MET A 535 13.69 7.45 -7.14
CA MET A 535 13.56 8.81 -6.59
C MET A 535 14.42 9.84 -7.32
N ARG A 536 15.67 9.48 -7.69
CA ARG A 536 16.50 10.35 -8.54
C ARG A 536 15.85 10.59 -9.90
N LYS A 537 15.28 9.55 -10.52
CA LYS A 537 14.52 9.70 -11.77
C LYS A 537 13.29 10.58 -11.56
N LEU A 538 12.59 10.43 -10.45
CA LEU A 538 11.44 11.25 -10.11
C LEU A 538 11.82 12.73 -9.91
N SER A 539 12.98 13.01 -9.33
CA SER A 539 13.51 14.37 -9.12
C SER A 539 13.88 15.13 -10.38
N THR A 540 13.90 14.48 -11.55
CA THR A 540 14.06 15.18 -12.82
C THR A 540 12.76 15.84 -13.31
N TYR A 541 11.64 15.56 -12.66
CA TYR A 541 10.32 16.12 -12.97
C TYR A 541 9.94 17.19 -11.94
N GLU A 542 9.12 18.15 -12.37
CA GLU A 542 8.62 19.23 -11.51
C GLU A 542 7.95 18.68 -10.25
N ASP A 543 8.35 19.20 -9.09
CA ASP A 543 7.88 18.83 -7.74
C ASP A 543 7.83 17.31 -7.48
N ASN A 544 8.73 16.52 -8.08
CA ASN A 544 8.72 15.05 -7.99
C ASN A 544 7.36 14.43 -8.41
N LEU A 545 6.65 15.06 -9.35
CA LEU A 545 5.25 14.75 -9.73
C LEU A 545 4.24 14.83 -8.56
N GLY A 546 4.65 15.39 -7.42
CA GLY A 546 3.86 15.51 -6.19
C GLY A 546 3.83 14.27 -5.29
N PHE A 547 4.60 13.20 -5.60
CA PHE A 547 4.63 12.03 -4.73
C PHE A 547 5.36 12.32 -3.42
N ILE A 548 4.82 11.77 -2.35
CA ILE A 548 5.33 11.89 -0.98
C ILE A 548 5.80 10.55 -0.41
N ASP A 549 5.58 9.44 -1.13
CA ASP A 549 5.85 8.11 -0.62
C ASP A 549 7.35 7.80 -0.61
N SER A 550 7.89 7.50 0.57
CA SER A 550 9.28 7.09 0.77
C SER A 550 9.32 5.76 1.52
N LYS A 551 10.29 4.92 1.16
CA LYS A 551 10.57 3.63 1.80
C LYS A 551 11.95 3.64 2.44
N GLU A 552 12.15 4.59 3.33
CA GLU A 552 13.35 4.59 4.18
C GLU A 552 13.29 3.43 5.16
N ALA A 553 14.45 2.99 5.62
CA ALA A 553 14.59 1.98 6.66
C ALA A 553 15.95 2.12 7.35
N TYR A 554 16.08 1.61 8.56
CA TYR A 554 17.37 1.45 9.22
C TYR A 554 18.06 0.22 8.68
N TYR A 555 19.25 0.38 8.09
CA TYR A 555 20.06 -0.71 7.56
C TYR A 555 21.27 -1.00 8.45
N GLY A 556 21.47 -2.27 8.80
CA GLY A 556 22.53 -2.75 9.69
C GLY A 556 23.36 -3.87 9.07
N LEU A 557 24.62 -3.95 9.49
CA LEU A 557 25.59 -4.99 9.17
C LEU A 557 25.99 -5.77 10.41
N PHE A 558 26.74 -6.85 10.23
CA PHE A 558 27.30 -7.61 11.34
C PHE A 558 28.17 -6.75 12.27
N GLU A 559 28.94 -5.81 11.72
CA GLU A 559 29.77 -4.90 12.50
C GLU A 559 29.00 -3.73 13.13
N SER A 560 27.74 -3.50 12.75
CA SER A 560 26.93 -2.46 13.37
C SER A 560 26.67 -2.77 14.85
N PRO A 561 26.73 -1.79 15.76
CA PRO A 561 26.22 -1.97 17.11
C PRO A 561 24.73 -2.35 17.10
N HIS A 562 24.22 -2.83 18.24
CA HIS A 562 22.80 -3.11 18.39
C HIS A 562 21.98 -1.83 18.18
N LEU A 563 20.90 -1.92 17.40
CA LEU A 563 19.88 -0.87 17.35
C LEU A 563 18.97 -1.03 18.57
N ASN A 564 19.03 -0.08 19.49
CA ASN A 564 18.28 -0.14 20.73
C ASN A 564 17.03 0.72 20.63
N LEU A 565 15.87 0.07 20.71
CA LEU A 565 14.55 0.67 20.63
C LEU A 565 13.86 0.60 21.98
N LEU A 566 13.24 1.69 22.43
CA LEU A 566 12.40 1.69 23.63
C LEU A 566 10.94 1.84 23.25
N LEU A 567 10.18 0.74 23.38
CA LEU A 567 8.76 0.70 23.02
C LEU A 567 7.91 1.18 24.21
N PRO A 568 7.23 2.34 24.12
CA PRO A 568 6.43 2.83 25.22
C PRO A 568 5.16 2.01 25.43
N TYR A 569 4.72 1.91 26.68
CA TYR A 569 3.40 1.41 27.01
C TYR A 569 2.42 2.58 27.13
N SER A 570 1.39 2.60 26.28
CA SER A 570 0.40 3.69 26.25
C SER A 570 -0.61 3.62 27.39
N GLY A 571 -0.87 2.41 27.94
CA GLY A 571 -1.74 2.19 29.08
C GLY A 571 -3.18 2.68 28.90
N ARG A 572 -3.66 2.73 27.65
CA ARG A 572 -4.93 3.36 27.25
C ARG A 572 -6.20 2.58 27.65
N GLY A 573 -6.14 1.72 28.66
CA GLY A 573 -7.23 0.82 29.05
C GLY A 573 -8.34 1.43 29.92
N LYS A 574 -8.13 2.58 30.56
CA LYS A 574 -9.14 3.24 31.41
C LYS A 574 -9.26 4.70 31.02
N GLY A 575 -10.48 5.11 30.67
CA GLY A 575 -10.77 6.48 30.24
C GLY A 575 -10.25 7.50 31.25
N GLU A 576 -9.79 8.65 30.76
CA GLU A 576 -9.21 9.77 31.52
C GLU A 576 -10.10 10.35 32.65
N GLY A 577 -11.25 9.74 32.94
CA GLY A 577 -12.25 10.24 33.88
C GLY A 577 -12.07 9.81 35.34
N ASP A 578 -11.38 8.71 35.61
CA ASP A 578 -11.23 8.22 36.98
C ASP A 578 -9.74 8.23 37.34
N GLY A 579 -9.35 9.12 38.26
CA GLY A 579 -7.99 9.27 38.77
C GLY A 579 -7.43 8.07 39.54
N GLU A 580 -7.81 6.84 39.16
CA GLU A 580 -7.07 5.64 39.53
C GLU A 580 -5.68 5.72 38.92
N GLU A 581 -4.68 5.74 39.79
CA GLU A 581 -3.26 5.69 39.46
C GLU A 581 -3.04 4.72 38.30
N LYS A 582 -2.59 5.22 37.14
CA LYS A 582 -1.90 4.38 36.15
C LYS A 582 -0.86 3.61 36.97
N GLY A 583 -1.09 2.31 37.18
CA GLY A 583 -0.27 1.52 38.09
C GLY A 583 1.18 1.83 37.80
N ASN A 584 1.89 2.41 38.78
CA ASN A 584 3.19 3.04 38.54
C ASN A 584 4.10 2.02 37.85
N LEU A 585 4.31 2.16 36.54
CA LEU A 585 5.24 1.32 35.79
C LEU A 585 6.61 1.54 36.41
N GLN A 586 7.28 0.45 36.77
CA GLN A 586 8.61 0.50 37.38
C GLN A 586 9.59 -0.34 36.56
N PRO A 587 10.84 0.11 36.41
CA PRO A 587 11.89 -0.72 35.83
C PRO A 587 12.00 -2.06 36.56
N GLY A 588 12.22 -3.14 35.81
CA GLY A 588 12.33 -4.49 36.34
C GLY A 588 11.01 -5.27 36.48
N GLN A 589 9.85 -4.65 36.24
CA GLN A 589 8.58 -5.39 36.15
C GLN A 589 8.59 -6.33 34.93
N GLU A 590 7.95 -7.50 35.06
CA GLU A 590 7.86 -8.46 33.94
C GLU A 590 7.04 -7.87 32.78
N ALA A 591 7.65 -7.85 31.60
CA ALA A 591 7.09 -7.23 30.40
C ALA A 591 5.84 -7.96 29.87
N ASN A 592 5.75 -9.27 30.09
CA ASN A 592 4.62 -10.12 29.69
C ASN A 592 3.29 -9.73 30.38
N ASN A 593 3.30 -8.87 31.40
CA ASN A 593 2.08 -8.33 32.02
C ASN A 593 1.51 -7.14 31.26
N TRP A 594 2.31 -6.53 30.38
CA TRP A 594 2.00 -5.26 29.71
C TRP A 594 2.02 -5.38 28.19
N PHE A 595 2.87 -6.25 27.65
CA PHE A 595 3.03 -6.50 26.23
C PHE A 595 2.72 -7.96 25.94
N GLU A 596 2.05 -8.22 24.82
CA GLU A 596 1.74 -9.58 24.34
C GLU A 596 2.77 -10.02 23.30
N SER A 597 3.08 -9.16 22.34
CA SER A 597 4.00 -9.48 21.24
C SER A 597 4.62 -8.22 20.61
N ILE A 598 5.70 -8.41 19.85
CA ILE A 598 6.27 -7.41 18.95
C ILE A 598 6.28 -7.94 17.51
N ILE A 599 6.19 -7.07 16.54
CA ILE A 599 6.41 -7.38 15.13
C ILE A 599 7.51 -6.47 14.60
N LEU A 600 8.54 -7.09 14.02
CA LEU A 600 9.60 -6.38 13.31
C LEU A 600 9.45 -6.65 11.82
N CYS A 601 9.43 -5.59 11.02
CA CYS A 601 9.35 -5.72 9.56
C CYS A 601 10.55 -5.08 8.87
N GLN A 602 11.13 -5.83 7.93
CA GLN A 602 12.10 -5.29 6.98
C GLN A 602 11.41 -4.41 5.93
N VAL A 603 12.20 -3.65 5.19
CA VAL A 603 11.69 -2.85 4.07
C VAL A 603 11.11 -3.76 2.97
N ASN A 604 10.01 -3.33 2.35
CA ASN A 604 9.34 -4.07 1.28
C ASN A 604 10.01 -3.79 -0.07
N GLU A 605 11.10 -4.51 -0.35
CA GLU A 605 11.88 -4.38 -1.59
C GLU A 605 12.28 -5.74 -2.18
N GLN A 606 12.58 -5.73 -3.47
CA GLN A 606 13.13 -6.91 -4.13
C GLN A 606 14.59 -7.07 -3.72
N ARG A 607 14.89 -8.21 -3.09
CA ARG A 607 16.23 -8.58 -2.61
C ARG A 607 16.79 -9.77 -3.38
N GLU A 608 18.08 -9.75 -3.70
CA GLU A 608 18.82 -10.90 -4.26
C GLU A 608 19.01 -12.02 -3.22
N ASP A 609 19.29 -13.24 -3.67
CA ASP A 609 19.50 -14.42 -2.79
C ASP A 609 20.77 -14.33 -1.92
N ASN A 610 21.66 -13.35 -2.19
CA ASN A 610 22.91 -13.11 -1.47
C ASN A 610 22.80 -12.01 -0.40
N GLU A 611 21.61 -11.41 -0.25
CA GLU A 611 21.29 -10.38 0.72
C GLU A 611 20.81 -11.00 2.05
N CYS A 612 20.60 -10.15 3.06
CA CYS A 612 20.10 -10.56 4.36
C CYS A 612 18.76 -11.32 4.28
N ASP A 613 18.76 -12.55 4.78
CA ASP A 613 17.57 -13.33 5.10
C ASP A 613 17.11 -12.92 6.51
N PHE A 614 16.13 -12.02 6.60
CA PHE A 614 15.69 -11.45 7.87
C PHE A 614 15.40 -12.51 8.94
N GLY A 615 14.80 -13.65 8.56
CA GLY A 615 14.46 -14.71 9.51
C GLY A 615 15.66 -15.47 10.08
N ARG A 616 16.85 -15.38 9.46
CA ARG A 616 18.06 -16.12 9.84
C ARG A 616 19.23 -15.24 10.26
N ASP A 617 19.32 -14.07 9.66
CA ASP A 617 20.48 -13.17 9.76
C ASP A 617 20.27 -12.05 10.77
N VAL A 618 19.05 -11.91 11.33
CA VAL A 618 18.72 -10.93 12.37
C VAL A 618 18.43 -11.65 13.69
N GLY A 619 19.02 -11.15 14.77
CA GLY A 619 18.75 -11.55 16.14
C GLY A 619 18.12 -10.39 16.92
N VAL A 620 17.37 -10.74 17.97
CA VAL A 620 16.66 -9.77 18.80
C VAL A 620 16.88 -10.09 20.28
N SER A 621 17.03 -9.07 21.12
CA SER A 621 16.94 -9.17 22.58
C SER A 621 15.76 -8.34 23.06
N ILE A 622 14.88 -8.93 23.88
CA ILE A 622 13.65 -8.28 24.38
C ILE A 622 13.72 -8.24 25.90
N GLY A 623 13.75 -7.04 26.48
CA GLY A 623 13.83 -6.85 27.93
C GLY A 623 15.02 -7.56 28.59
N GLY A 624 16.14 -7.69 27.87
CA GLY A 624 17.35 -8.38 28.31
C GLY A 624 17.38 -9.89 28.06
N VAL A 625 16.38 -10.45 27.35
CA VAL A 625 16.31 -11.87 27.00
C VAL A 625 16.50 -12.06 25.49
N ASN A 626 17.52 -12.83 25.11
CA ASN A 626 17.83 -13.11 23.72
C ASN A 626 16.80 -14.05 23.06
N VAL A 627 16.31 -13.65 21.89
CA VAL A 627 15.50 -14.42 20.96
C VAL A 627 16.34 -14.70 19.72
N THR A 628 17.01 -15.86 19.70
CA THR A 628 18.07 -16.15 18.72
C THR A 628 17.58 -16.82 17.42
N ASP A 629 16.37 -17.37 17.39
CA ASP A 629 15.79 -17.94 16.17
C ASP A 629 14.43 -17.30 15.91
N ILE A 630 14.40 -16.33 14.99
CA ILE A 630 13.17 -15.64 14.58
C ILE A 630 12.52 -16.24 13.34
N SER A 631 13.14 -17.24 12.72
CA SER A 631 12.59 -17.91 11.53
C SER A 631 11.20 -18.52 11.76
N PRO A 632 10.92 -19.18 12.91
CA PRO A 632 9.59 -19.71 13.23
C PRO A 632 8.52 -18.64 13.37
N TYR A 633 8.91 -17.38 13.59
CA TYR A 633 8.02 -16.24 13.81
C TYR A 633 7.73 -15.45 12.53
N MET A 634 8.31 -15.83 11.38
CA MET A 634 8.07 -15.14 10.13
C MET A 634 6.62 -15.33 9.66
N MET A 635 5.92 -14.22 9.39
CA MET A 635 4.51 -14.22 9.01
C MET A 635 4.34 -14.66 7.55
N GLU A 636 3.47 -15.65 7.32
CA GLU A 636 3.20 -16.23 5.99
C GLU A 636 1.83 -15.88 5.41
N MET A 637 1.01 -15.12 6.14
CA MET A 637 -0.37 -14.90 5.77
C MET A 637 -0.53 -13.90 4.62
N GLY A 638 -1.68 -13.96 3.96
CA GLY A 638 -2.08 -12.95 2.98
C GLY A 638 -1.99 -11.55 3.57
N GLY A 639 -1.41 -10.61 2.83
CA GLY A 639 -1.22 -9.24 3.27
C GLY A 639 0.04 -8.98 4.12
N THR A 640 0.74 -10.01 4.62
CA THR A 640 2.02 -9.86 5.35
C THR A 640 3.25 -10.24 4.52
N THR A 641 3.04 -10.59 3.25
CA THR A 641 4.11 -10.97 2.32
C THR A 641 4.22 -9.96 1.19
N TYR A 642 5.44 -9.78 0.69
CA TYR A 642 5.74 -8.93 -0.46
C TYR A 642 6.37 -9.78 -1.56
N LEU A 643 5.72 -9.87 -2.72
CA LEU A 643 6.14 -10.74 -3.83
C LEU A 643 6.39 -12.19 -3.38
N GLY A 644 5.54 -12.71 -2.49
CA GLY A 644 5.66 -14.04 -1.89
C GLY A 644 6.77 -14.18 -0.83
N LYS A 645 7.59 -13.14 -0.59
CA LYS A 645 8.61 -13.13 0.46
C LYS A 645 8.00 -12.66 1.78
N LYS A 646 8.40 -13.29 2.88
CA LYS A 646 8.01 -12.90 4.24
C LYS A 646 8.80 -11.65 4.64
N VAL A 647 8.11 -10.61 5.09
CA VAL A 647 8.73 -9.31 5.43
C VAL A 647 8.62 -8.94 6.91
N CYS A 648 7.77 -9.64 7.67
CA CYS A 648 7.54 -9.37 9.08
C CYS A 648 7.75 -10.62 9.93
N SER A 649 8.22 -10.43 11.17
CA SER A 649 8.39 -11.48 12.19
C SER A 649 7.56 -11.13 13.43
N HIS A 650 6.65 -12.02 13.85
CA HIS A 650 5.79 -11.90 15.04
C HIS A 650 6.41 -12.60 16.25
N ILE A 651 7.08 -11.83 17.10
CA ILE A 651 7.89 -12.34 18.20
C ILE A 651 7.11 -12.19 19.53
N PRO A 652 6.73 -13.30 20.19
CA PRO A 652 6.09 -13.22 21.50
C PRO A 652 7.06 -12.69 22.57
N ILE A 653 6.54 -12.01 23.60
CA ILE A 653 7.39 -11.51 24.69
C ILE A 653 7.98 -12.70 25.48
N PRO A 654 9.31 -12.88 25.53
CA PRO A 654 9.91 -14.02 26.18
C PRO A 654 9.78 -13.94 27.71
N ASN A 655 9.68 -15.09 28.35
CA ASN A 655 9.65 -15.17 29.81
C ASN A 655 10.94 -14.58 30.40
N GLY A 656 10.79 -13.74 31.42
CA GLY A 656 11.90 -13.04 32.08
C GLY A 656 12.29 -11.71 31.42
N ALA A 657 11.67 -11.32 30.30
CA ALA A 657 11.80 -9.96 29.78
C ALA A 657 11.24 -8.96 30.80
N VAL A 658 11.98 -7.88 31.03
CA VAL A 658 11.58 -6.82 31.98
C VAL A 658 11.45 -5.46 31.32
N LEU A 659 10.64 -4.60 31.91
CA LEU A 659 10.55 -3.19 31.56
C LEU A 659 11.80 -2.43 31.98
N THR A 660 12.14 -1.39 31.22
CA THR A 660 13.22 -0.46 31.53
C THR A 660 12.73 0.98 31.38
N SER A 661 13.61 1.94 31.70
CA SER A 661 13.35 3.36 31.54
C SER A 661 14.38 4.03 30.66
N HIS A 662 13.97 5.12 29.99
CA HIS A 662 14.84 5.90 29.15
C HIS A 662 16.06 6.44 29.94
N ASN A 663 15.86 6.95 31.16
CA ASN A 663 16.96 7.46 31.99
C ASN A 663 17.97 6.36 32.35
N THR A 664 17.50 5.14 32.59
CA THR A 664 18.36 3.98 32.85
C THR A 664 19.25 3.68 31.64
N LEU A 665 18.71 3.77 30.42
CA LEU A 665 19.44 3.53 29.18
C LEU A 665 20.39 4.68 28.81
N ALA A 666 19.98 5.92 29.03
CA ALA A 666 20.76 7.12 28.70
C ALA A 666 21.92 7.36 29.68
N GLY A 667 21.92 6.71 30.85
CA GLY A 667 22.90 6.95 31.92
C GLY A 667 22.86 8.38 32.47
N LYS A 668 21.74 9.09 32.27
CA LYS A 668 21.51 10.48 32.70
C LYS A 668 20.18 10.53 33.43
N ALA A 669 20.15 11.18 34.60
CA ALA A 669 18.98 11.26 35.46
C ALA A 669 18.07 12.47 35.18
N ASP A 670 18.27 13.18 34.06
CA ASP A 670 17.84 14.57 33.92
C ASP A 670 16.63 14.81 32.98
N LEU A 671 15.92 13.77 32.53
CA LEU A 671 14.64 13.99 31.83
C LEU A 671 13.51 14.18 32.85
N GLU A 672 12.72 15.26 32.69
CA GLU A 672 11.61 15.59 33.58
C GLU A 672 10.51 14.50 33.62
N LEU A 673 10.40 13.69 32.57
CA LEU A 673 9.49 12.55 32.48
C LEU A 673 10.27 11.33 31.96
N ASP A 674 10.53 10.37 32.86
CA ASP A 674 11.19 9.11 32.49
C ASP A 674 10.20 8.20 31.75
N GLN A 675 10.41 8.03 30.45
CA GLN A 675 9.58 7.17 29.62
C GLN A 675 9.86 5.70 29.96
N MET A 676 8.85 5.02 30.49
CA MET A 676 8.87 3.58 30.77
C MET A 676 8.47 2.80 29.53
N GLY A 677 9.20 1.71 29.26
CA GLY A 677 8.93 0.90 28.08
C GLY A 677 9.64 -0.45 28.05
N LEU A 678 9.45 -1.16 26.94
CA LEU A 678 10.13 -2.41 26.63
C LEU A 678 11.36 -2.12 25.77
N LEU A 679 12.54 -2.50 26.24
CA LEU A 679 13.76 -2.44 25.43
C LEU A 679 13.74 -3.58 24.40
N VAL A 680 13.96 -3.23 23.14
CA VAL A 680 14.17 -4.16 22.03
C VAL A 680 15.51 -3.83 21.39
N GLU A 681 16.45 -4.77 21.43
CA GLU A 681 17.76 -4.64 20.78
C GLU A 681 17.77 -5.49 19.52
N VAL A 682 18.06 -4.89 18.37
CA VAL A 682 18.14 -5.57 17.08
C VAL A 682 19.59 -5.62 16.61
N PHE A 683 20.06 -6.79 16.17
CA PHE A 683 21.44 -6.99 15.72
C PHE A 683 21.54 -8.02 14.60
N VAL A 684 22.59 -7.93 13.78
CA VAL A 684 22.84 -8.86 12.68
C VAL A 684 23.68 -10.03 13.20
N THR A 685 23.18 -11.25 13.08
CA THR A 685 23.83 -12.47 13.58
C THR A 685 24.81 -13.07 12.57
N ASN A 686 24.57 -12.87 11.28
CA ASN A 686 25.35 -13.49 10.23
C ASN A 686 26.57 -12.65 9.84
N LYS A 687 27.75 -13.15 10.21
CA LYS A 687 29.08 -12.58 9.88
C LYS A 687 29.41 -12.43 8.38
N HIS A 688 28.55 -12.92 7.49
CA HIS A 688 28.68 -12.75 6.05
C HIS A 688 27.99 -11.47 5.53
N ILE A 689 27.16 -10.83 6.35
CA ILE A 689 26.49 -9.58 6.04
C ILE A 689 27.41 -8.41 6.44
N VAL A 690 28.41 -8.17 5.58
CA VAL A 690 29.50 -7.19 5.83
C VAL A 690 29.54 -6.05 4.83
N HIS A 691 28.65 -6.07 3.81
CA HIS A 691 28.59 -5.04 2.79
C HIS A 691 27.24 -4.33 2.83
N ALA A 692 27.23 -3.01 2.60
CA ALA A 692 26.00 -2.21 2.57
C ALA A 692 24.88 -2.79 1.68
N LYS A 693 25.24 -3.39 0.54
CA LYS A 693 24.29 -4.05 -0.38
C LYS A 693 23.63 -5.32 0.19
N GLN A 694 24.21 -5.90 1.23
CA GLN A 694 23.70 -7.10 1.89
C GLN A 694 22.95 -6.77 3.18
N ALA A 695 22.89 -5.50 3.57
CA ALA A 695 22.44 -5.09 4.90
C ALA A 695 21.03 -5.56 5.23
N CYS A 696 20.86 -6.00 6.48
CA CYS A 696 19.53 -6.24 7.05
C CYS A 696 18.83 -4.90 7.27
N SER A 697 17.51 -4.86 7.16
CA SER A 697 16.76 -3.62 7.34
C SER A 697 15.61 -3.77 8.33
N ILE A 698 15.27 -2.66 9.00
CA ILE A 698 14.09 -2.51 9.84
C ILE A 698 13.38 -1.24 9.37
N SER A 699 12.12 -1.36 8.98
CA SER A 699 11.28 -0.22 8.55
C SER A 699 10.07 0.01 9.44
N HIS A 700 9.58 -1.04 10.10
CA HIS A 700 8.46 -0.96 11.02
C HIS A 700 8.73 -1.76 12.27
N VAL A 701 8.29 -1.19 13.39
CA VAL A 701 8.24 -1.86 14.68
C VAL A 701 6.84 -1.65 15.24
N VAL A 702 6.13 -2.75 15.41
CA VAL A 702 4.76 -2.78 15.89
C VAL A 702 4.74 -3.56 17.20
N TRP A 703 3.96 -3.13 18.17
CA TRP A 703 3.83 -3.89 19.41
C TRP A 703 2.39 -3.92 19.91
N GLU A 704 2.06 -5.07 20.48
CA GLU A 704 0.75 -5.38 20.99
C GLU A 704 0.75 -5.22 22.51
N GLU A 705 -0.08 -4.31 23.00
CA GLU A 705 -0.24 -4.03 24.43
C GLU A 705 -1.36 -4.89 25.02
N LYS A 706 -1.14 -5.43 26.22
CA LYS A 706 -2.18 -6.15 26.95
C LYS A 706 -3.25 -5.19 27.45
N LEU A 707 -4.50 -5.63 27.26
CA LEU A 707 -5.65 -5.06 27.93
C LEU A 707 -5.69 -5.63 29.34
N ILE A 708 -5.30 -4.81 30.30
CA ILE A 708 -5.29 -5.14 31.73
C ILE A 708 -6.67 -4.93 32.33
#